data_AF-B2AIC3-F1
#
_entry.id   AF-B2AIC3-F1
#
_cell.length_a   1.000
_cell.length_b   1.000
_cell.length_c   1.000
_cell.angle_alpha   90.00
_cell.angle_beta   90.00
_cell.angle_gamma   90.00
#
_symmetry.space_group_name_H-M   'P 1'
#
loop_
_entity.id
_entity.type
_entity.pdbx_description
1 polymer ?
#
loop_
_entity_poly.entity_id
_entity_poly.type
_entity_poly.pdbx_seq_one_letter_code
_entity_poly.pdbx_strand_id
1 'polypeptide(L)'
;MLRRRSEPITTTTRYSVKKHRIALAASAVLMGPAVAAAQGVEAAVGAPAPLQEVVVSARPDRAETPAIPPNTPAPAYGISSTRMADFNVVNTEDALKYAPNLAVRKRFIGDMNSIISVRSTSSRQSARGLVYADGLLLSNLLGSDFSFPPRWSLVNAAEIERMDVLYGPYSALYPGNSLGATVLITTRTPEKFEGDASVQLFTQRFGLYGTHDNFNGVHANAYVGDRVGPFSWLVSVDRQDSKSQPLSFYTASRSTRPAGAADTPVSGAYFDQDQSGRDRVVMGVNSEGVTHTVQDQLKLKLGYDITSTLQAQFTAAYWQQDRSNTTGSYLRDANGNVVSGGPVNIGGYQYVIPANAFAPGNGEDARWLYGLSLRTRNQTGWNFSGVASLFDVSKDVSRSANTVANGPGTVTYGDGTGWRTLDLKADYRPQQLQGGHWVTFGYHYDNYRLTNTTYNTSDWRAATITAFNNAFTGKTETQALYAQDAWYFAEDWKLIPGVRYEHWRAYDGSRSEPGVDIGYPVRSESNWSPKLALEKAFGQDWLGRLSLGQAYRYPTVSELFQGRITGTSLINNDPNLRPERSFSKDLTFERTVEASNFRVSLYEDDIRDALVSQTNTTVFPTVTSFQNVDRVRTRGIELAYDGRDVLVSGFDLSASGAYNHSKTLENANNPASVDKYFYRIPKWRANLVGTYRFTPAWAGTLAMTYSGRQYNTLDNSDTNPDTFGGTSSFLTFDVKVTYKPARNVRLGLGIDNLTDQRYYVYHPYPGRTFYAEAKLSF
;
A
#
# COMPACT_ATOMS: atom_id res chain seq x y z
N MET A 1 40.50 26.04 -40.72
CA MET A 1 41.41 24.88 -40.83
C MET A 1 42.33 24.89 -39.61
N LEU A 2 42.03 24.10 -38.57
CA LEU A 2 42.96 23.56 -37.56
C LEU A 2 42.14 22.92 -36.42
N ARG A 3 42.28 21.60 -36.33
CA ARG A 3 41.61 20.67 -35.41
C ARG A 3 42.10 20.87 -33.97
N ARG A 4 41.20 20.90 -32.99
CA ARG A 4 41.51 20.52 -31.60
C ARG A 4 40.96 19.13 -31.33
N ARG A 5 41.87 18.20 -31.01
CA ARG A 5 41.58 16.87 -30.48
C ARG A 5 41.12 17.00 -29.02
N SER A 6 40.03 16.33 -28.67
CA SER A 6 39.67 16.00 -27.30
C SER A 6 39.95 14.53 -27.07
N GLU A 7 40.88 14.22 -26.16
CA GLU A 7 41.08 12.87 -25.62
C GLU A 7 40.19 12.68 -24.37
N PRO A 8 39.60 11.49 -24.16
CA PRO A 8 38.84 11.19 -22.95
C PRO A 8 39.76 10.62 -21.86
N ILE A 9 39.76 11.25 -20.69
CA ILE A 9 40.41 10.71 -19.49
C ILE A 9 39.56 9.54 -18.97
N THR A 10 40.13 8.34 -19.09
CA THR A 10 39.59 7.09 -18.52
C THR A 10 40.26 6.87 -17.17
N THR A 11 39.56 7.14 -16.06
CA THR A 11 40.04 6.76 -14.72
C THR A 11 39.14 5.67 -14.17
N THR A 12 39.60 4.43 -14.30
CA THR A 12 38.94 3.24 -13.74
C THR A 12 39.33 3.12 -12.27
N THR A 13 38.53 3.67 -11.36
CA THR A 13 38.71 3.44 -9.93
C THR A 13 37.91 2.20 -9.52
N ARG A 14 38.60 1.07 -9.33
CA ARG A 14 38.06 -0.15 -8.74
C ARG A 14 37.68 0.11 -7.28
N TYR A 15 36.40 0.34 -6.99
CA TYR A 15 35.88 0.28 -5.63
C TYR A 15 35.57 -1.17 -5.27
N SER A 16 36.46 -1.79 -4.50
CA SER A 16 36.17 -3.02 -3.75
C SER A 16 35.17 -2.69 -2.63
N VAL A 17 33.88 -2.94 -2.86
CA VAL A 17 32.85 -2.81 -1.82
C VAL A 17 33.03 -3.92 -0.77
N LYS A 18 33.71 -3.58 0.32
CA LYS A 18 33.68 -4.39 1.54
C LYS A 18 32.27 -4.33 2.12
N LYS A 19 31.59 -5.48 2.18
CA LYS A 19 30.32 -5.68 2.89
C LYS A 19 30.49 -5.28 4.36
N HIS A 20 29.96 -4.13 4.76
CA HIS A 20 29.85 -3.78 6.17
C HIS A 20 28.52 -4.32 6.68
N ARG A 21 28.56 -5.48 7.35
CA ARG A 21 27.44 -5.95 8.16
C ARG A 21 27.42 -5.09 9.43
N ILE A 22 26.37 -4.29 9.60
CA ILE A 22 26.10 -3.61 10.87
C ILE A 22 25.61 -4.70 11.84
N ALA A 23 26.50 -5.15 12.73
CA ALA A 23 26.13 -6.01 13.85
C ALA A 23 25.69 -5.11 15.01
N LEU A 24 24.39 -5.07 15.31
CA LEU A 24 23.88 -4.46 16.53
C LEU A 24 24.00 -5.48 17.67
N ALA A 25 24.93 -5.26 18.60
CA ALA A 25 24.99 -5.99 19.87
C ALA A 25 24.33 -5.14 20.95
N ALA A 26 23.16 -5.56 21.44
CA ALA A 26 22.47 -4.94 22.56
C ALA A 26 22.78 -5.72 23.84
N SER A 27 23.60 -5.15 24.72
CA SER A 27 23.83 -5.65 26.08
C SER A 27 23.01 -4.81 27.06
N ALA A 28 21.95 -5.38 27.62
CA ALA A 28 21.09 -4.76 28.63
C ALA A 28 21.68 -4.98 30.04
N VAL A 29 21.87 -3.89 30.79
CA VAL A 29 22.11 -3.93 32.24
C VAL A 29 20.85 -3.41 32.93
N LEU A 30 20.21 -4.28 33.70
CA LEU A 30 19.02 -4.03 34.51
C LEU A 30 19.40 -3.33 35.83
N MET A 31 18.75 -2.21 36.14
CA MET A 31 18.52 -1.77 37.51
C MET A 31 17.02 -1.49 37.68
N GLY A 32 16.41 -2.12 38.68
CA GLY A 32 14.96 -2.11 38.91
C GLY A 32 14.43 -0.85 39.62
N PRO A 33 13.12 -0.59 39.58
CA PRO A 33 12.51 0.50 40.33
C PRO A 33 11.78 0.02 41.58
N ALA A 34 11.85 0.84 42.63
CA ALA A 34 11.05 0.75 43.84
C ALA A 34 9.68 1.43 43.66
N VAL A 35 8.71 0.96 44.45
CA VAL A 35 7.26 1.24 44.41
C VAL A 35 6.87 2.41 45.32
N ALA A 36 5.89 3.24 44.90
CA ALA A 36 4.83 3.88 45.71
C ALA A 36 4.12 4.96 44.85
N ALA A 37 2.86 5.36 45.00
CA ALA A 37 1.63 4.87 45.62
C ALA A 37 0.49 5.71 44.98
N ALA A 38 -0.71 5.17 44.90
CA ALA A 38 -1.89 5.81 44.30
C ALA A 38 -2.65 6.70 45.30
N GLN A 39 -3.28 7.76 44.81
CA GLN A 39 -4.47 8.37 45.43
C GLN A 39 -5.48 8.75 44.33
N GLY A 40 -6.75 8.43 44.58
CA GLY A 40 -7.88 8.55 43.65
C GLY A 40 -8.50 9.94 43.61
N VAL A 41 -9.40 10.12 42.63
CA VAL A 41 -10.29 11.29 42.53
C VAL A 41 -11.68 10.81 42.11
N GLU A 42 -12.68 11.28 42.85
CA GLU A 42 -14.12 11.05 42.66
C GLU A 42 -14.66 11.59 41.33
N ALA A 43 -15.66 10.91 40.78
CA ALA A 43 -16.41 11.32 39.60
C ALA A 43 -17.62 12.17 39.99
N ALA A 44 -17.67 13.41 39.52
CA ALA A 44 -18.86 14.26 39.54
C ALA A 44 -19.61 14.16 38.20
N VAL A 45 -20.90 13.84 38.27
CA VAL A 45 -21.83 13.76 37.13
C VAL A 45 -22.29 15.17 36.74
N GLY A 46 -22.15 15.54 35.47
CA GLY A 46 -22.55 16.83 34.89
C GLY A 46 -23.19 16.69 33.50
N ALA A 47 -24.13 17.60 33.22
CA ALA A 47 -25.08 17.72 32.11
C ALA A 47 -24.56 17.52 30.66
N PRO A 48 -25.45 17.26 29.65
CA PRO A 48 -25.08 16.75 28.34
C PRO A 48 -24.20 17.73 27.53
N ALA A 49 -23.09 17.23 27.02
CA ALA A 49 -22.11 17.99 26.26
C ALA A 49 -22.45 17.97 24.75
N PRO A 50 -22.32 19.10 24.03
CA PRO A 50 -22.35 19.12 22.56
C PRO A 50 -21.16 18.33 21.99
N LEU A 51 -21.34 17.81 20.76
CA LEU A 51 -20.41 16.95 20.02
C LEU A 51 -18.93 17.26 20.31
N GLN A 52 -18.29 16.38 21.09
CA GLN A 52 -16.92 16.56 21.57
C GLN A 52 -15.91 16.56 20.42
N GLU A 53 -15.04 17.57 20.47
CA GLU A 53 -13.77 17.68 19.77
C GLU A 53 -12.87 16.48 20.14
N VAL A 54 -12.42 15.72 19.15
CA VAL A 54 -11.29 14.79 19.35
C VAL A 54 -10.00 15.61 19.27
N VAL A 55 -9.68 16.31 20.35
CA VAL A 55 -8.30 16.72 20.62
C VAL A 55 -7.52 15.44 20.91
N VAL A 56 -6.35 15.28 20.29
CA VAL A 56 -5.42 14.17 20.57
C VAL A 56 -4.93 14.28 22.02
N SER A 57 -5.73 13.76 22.94
CA SER A 57 -5.33 13.22 24.22
C SER A 57 -6.10 11.92 24.39
N ALA A 58 -5.36 10.81 24.43
CA ALA A 58 -5.90 9.46 24.46
C ALA A 58 -6.80 9.27 25.69
N ARG A 59 -8.12 9.41 25.50
CA ARG A 59 -9.11 8.82 26.38
C ARG A 59 -9.18 7.31 26.08
N PRO A 60 -8.80 6.41 27.01
CA PRO A 60 -8.75 4.95 26.77
C PRO A 60 -10.09 4.35 26.32
N ASP A 61 -11.18 4.99 26.70
CA ASP A 61 -12.59 4.64 26.48
C ASP A 61 -13.09 4.92 25.05
N ARG A 62 -12.40 5.76 24.25
CA ARG A 62 -12.77 6.09 22.85
C ARG A 62 -11.65 5.89 21.82
N ALA A 63 -10.64 5.08 22.15
CA ALA A 63 -9.44 4.90 21.33
C ALA A 63 -9.69 4.41 19.88
N GLU A 64 -10.84 3.80 19.59
CA GLU A 64 -11.19 3.30 18.24
C GLU A 64 -12.02 4.28 17.40
N THR A 65 -12.47 5.40 17.97
CA THR A 65 -13.08 6.46 17.17
C THR A 65 -11.98 7.15 16.35
N PRO A 66 -12.21 7.46 15.06
CA PRO A 66 -11.24 8.20 14.25
C PRO A 66 -10.81 9.52 14.93
N ALA A 67 -9.50 9.79 15.05
CA ALA A 67 -8.97 11.07 15.56
C ALA A 67 -8.60 11.99 14.42
N ILE A 68 -9.58 12.16 13.54
CA ILE A 68 -9.55 13.11 12.44
C ILE A 68 -10.23 14.39 12.90
N PRO A 69 -9.87 15.55 12.33
CA PRO A 69 -10.55 16.80 12.64
C PRO A 69 -12.09 16.67 12.54
N PRO A 70 -12.86 17.23 13.49
CA PRO A 70 -14.34 17.15 13.48
C PRO A 70 -15.00 17.75 12.22
N ASN A 71 -14.26 18.57 11.47
CA ASN A 71 -14.67 19.14 10.19
C ASN A 71 -14.32 18.24 8.98
N THR A 72 -14.08 16.93 9.19
CA THR A 72 -13.82 15.99 8.09
C THR A 72 -15.13 15.54 7.43
N PRO A 73 -15.37 15.88 6.15
CA PRO A 73 -16.64 15.60 5.46
C PRO A 73 -16.75 14.16 4.91
N ALA A 74 -16.05 13.19 5.49
CA ALA A 74 -15.96 11.82 4.97
C ALA A 74 -16.30 10.78 6.06
N PRO A 75 -16.92 9.64 5.71
CA PRO A 75 -16.95 8.50 6.61
C PRO A 75 -15.51 8.02 6.86
N ALA A 76 -15.27 7.54 8.08
CA ALA A 76 -13.92 7.22 8.53
C ALA A 76 -13.85 5.97 9.41
N TYR A 77 -12.69 5.34 9.44
CA TYR A 77 -12.36 4.21 10.31
C TYR A 77 -11.05 4.49 11.03
N GLY A 78 -10.98 4.14 12.31
CA GLY A 78 -9.80 4.33 13.15
C GLY A 78 -9.40 3.01 13.80
N ILE A 79 -8.10 2.80 13.95
CA ILE A 79 -7.55 1.67 14.71
C ILE A 79 -6.39 2.13 15.60
N SER A 80 -6.46 1.81 16.89
CA SER A 80 -5.41 2.12 17.85
C SER A 80 -4.35 1.04 17.95
N SER A 81 -3.16 1.40 18.44
CA SER A 81 -2.08 0.45 18.73
C SER A 81 -2.47 -0.63 19.74
N THR A 82 -3.42 -0.33 20.64
CA THR A 82 -3.93 -1.31 21.61
C THR A 82 -4.74 -2.40 20.92
N ARG A 83 -5.53 -2.06 19.90
CA ARG A 83 -6.29 -3.02 19.10
C ARG A 83 -5.41 -3.78 18.12
N MET A 84 -4.42 -3.12 17.52
CA MET A 84 -3.43 -3.78 16.65
C MET A 84 -2.70 -4.92 17.39
N ALA A 85 -2.46 -4.80 18.69
CA ALA A 85 -1.80 -5.83 19.49
C ALA A 85 -2.56 -7.17 19.52
N ASP A 86 -3.88 -7.14 19.32
CA ASP A 86 -4.75 -8.31 19.30
C ASP A 86 -4.75 -9.03 17.93
N PHE A 87 -4.05 -8.47 16.91
CA PHE A 87 -3.96 -9.01 15.55
C PHE A 87 -2.54 -9.53 15.23
N ASN A 88 -2.42 -10.40 14.23
CA ASN A 88 -1.13 -10.79 13.65
C ASN A 88 -0.64 -9.67 12.72
N VAL A 89 0.06 -8.68 13.30
CA VAL A 89 0.63 -7.52 12.58
C VAL A 89 2.14 -7.71 12.51
N VAL A 90 2.69 -7.87 11.31
CA VAL A 90 4.14 -7.95 11.08
C VAL A 90 4.63 -6.68 10.38
N ASN A 91 3.99 -6.31 9.27
CA ASN A 91 4.27 -5.08 8.55
C ASN A 91 3.20 -4.03 8.84
N THR A 92 3.55 -2.76 8.63
CA THR A 92 2.68 -1.60 8.90
C THR A 92 1.30 -1.71 8.27
N GLU A 93 1.20 -2.14 7.02
CA GLU A 93 -0.07 -2.29 6.33
C GLU A 93 -1.00 -3.36 6.91
N ASP A 94 -0.48 -4.32 7.71
CA ASP A 94 -1.28 -5.38 8.33
C ASP A 94 -2.26 -4.79 9.36
N ALA A 95 -1.99 -3.59 9.88
CA ALA A 95 -2.90 -2.87 10.78
C ALA A 95 -4.28 -2.62 10.15
N LEU A 96 -4.36 -2.54 8.81
CA LEU A 96 -5.60 -2.28 8.09
C LEU A 96 -6.26 -3.55 7.53
N LYS A 97 -5.76 -4.76 7.86
CA LYS A 97 -6.24 -6.00 7.24
C LYS A 97 -7.73 -6.28 7.44
N TYR A 98 -8.31 -5.77 8.52
CA TYR A 98 -9.75 -5.91 8.84
C TYR A 98 -10.55 -4.62 8.71
N ALA A 99 -9.96 -3.55 8.15
CA ALA A 99 -10.67 -2.29 7.96
C ALA A 99 -11.92 -2.48 7.08
N PRO A 100 -13.05 -1.81 7.36
CA PRO A 100 -14.27 -1.96 6.59
C PRO A 100 -14.06 -1.68 5.10
N ASN A 101 -14.52 -2.60 4.24
CA ASN A 101 -14.52 -2.49 2.78
C ASN A 101 -13.15 -2.11 2.14
N LEU A 102 -12.06 -2.34 2.86
CA LEU A 102 -10.69 -2.05 2.45
C LEU A 102 -9.89 -3.35 2.48
N ALA A 103 -8.98 -3.50 1.54
CA ALA A 103 -7.98 -4.55 1.53
C ALA A 103 -6.63 -3.95 1.13
N VAL A 104 -5.57 -4.42 1.76
CA VAL A 104 -4.21 -4.16 1.28
C VAL A 104 -3.70 -5.42 0.58
N ARG A 105 -3.29 -5.28 -0.69
CA ARG A 105 -2.79 -6.39 -1.50
C ARG A 105 -1.36 -6.75 -1.08
N LYS A 106 -1.21 -7.57 -0.06
CA LYS A 106 0.08 -8.11 0.38
C LYS A 106 0.23 -9.56 -0.09
N ARG A 107 1.22 -9.88 -0.94
CA ARG A 107 1.38 -11.26 -1.47
C ARG A 107 2.16 -12.16 -0.53
N PHE A 108 3.03 -11.60 0.31
CA PHE A 108 3.80 -12.30 1.35
C PHE A 108 4.36 -11.29 2.37
N ILE A 109 4.94 -11.77 3.48
CA ILE A 109 5.54 -10.95 4.54
C ILE A 109 6.85 -10.31 4.03
N GLY A 110 6.96 -8.98 4.10
CA GLY A 110 8.06 -8.21 3.47
C GLY A 110 7.85 -7.90 1.99
N ASP A 111 6.68 -8.18 1.41
CA ASP A 111 6.37 -7.77 0.04
C ASP A 111 6.27 -6.25 -0.07
N MET A 112 6.85 -5.68 -1.12
CA MET A 112 6.77 -4.25 -1.38
C MET A 112 5.54 -3.88 -2.21
N ASN A 113 4.59 -4.79 -2.42
CA ASN A 113 3.48 -4.68 -3.37
C ASN A 113 2.14 -4.27 -2.71
N SER A 114 2.19 -3.69 -1.51
CA SER A 114 1.02 -3.46 -0.64
C SER A 114 0.14 -2.29 -1.13
N ILE A 115 -0.67 -2.53 -2.17
CA ILE A 115 -1.62 -1.55 -2.74
C ILE A 115 -2.94 -1.54 -1.95
N ILE A 116 -3.51 -0.36 -1.70
CA ILE A 116 -4.85 -0.18 -1.14
C ILE A 116 -5.90 -0.44 -2.22
N SER A 117 -6.85 -1.34 -1.93
CA SER A 117 -8.09 -1.50 -2.69
C SER A 117 -9.27 -1.26 -1.77
N VAL A 118 -10.16 -0.36 -2.17
CA VAL A 118 -11.25 0.14 -1.33
C VAL A 118 -12.37 0.64 -2.23
N ARG A 119 -13.63 0.30 -1.92
CA ARG A 119 -14.82 0.73 -2.68
C ARG A 119 -14.64 0.62 -4.21
N SER A 120 -14.51 1.75 -4.92
CA SER A 120 -14.36 1.88 -6.38
C SER A 120 -12.92 1.74 -6.91
N THR A 121 -11.96 1.50 -6.02
CA THR A 121 -10.53 1.40 -6.34
C THR A 121 -10.04 -0.04 -6.30
N SER A 122 -9.52 -0.50 -7.44
CA SER A 122 -9.01 -1.85 -7.61
C SER A 122 -7.58 -2.01 -7.10
N SER A 123 -7.15 -3.26 -6.91
CA SER A 123 -5.77 -3.59 -6.50
C SER A 123 -4.72 -3.46 -7.63
N ARG A 124 -4.99 -2.66 -8.68
CA ARG A 124 -3.98 -2.19 -9.66
C ARG A 124 -3.95 -0.68 -9.80
N GLN A 125 -4.79 0.07 -9.10
CA GLN A 125 -4.87 1.53 -9.22
C GLN A 125 -4.24 2.19 -7.99
N SER A 126 -2.94 1.98 -7.81
CA SER A 126 -2.23 2.38 -6.59
C SER A 126 -2.31 3.88 -6.31
N ALA A 127 -2.39 4.70 -7.36
CA ALA A 127 -2.42 6.15 -7.22
C ALA A 127 -3.85 6.73 -7.08
N ARG A 128 -4.83 5.90 -6.73
CA ARG A 128 -6.15 6.28 -6.16
C ARG A 128 -6.24 6.10 -4.64
N GLY A 129 -5.12 5.81 -3.97
CA GLY A 129 -5.02 5.78 -2.52
C GLY A 129 -3.93 6.71 -2.02
N LEU A 130 -4.18 7.39 -0.91
CA LEU A 130 -3.20 8.20 -0.21
C LEU A 130 -2.82 7.57 1.13
N VAL A 131 -1.56 7.71 1.50
CA VAL A 131 -0.98 7.31 2.79
C VAL A 131 -0.04 8.41 3.25
N TYR A 132 -0.26 8.88 4.46
CA TYR A 132 0.58 9.84 5.16
C TYR A 132 1.06 9.27 6.49
N ALA A 133 2.25 9.64 6.93
CA ALA A 133 2.72 9.40 8.30
C ALA A 133 3.15 10.71 8.93
N ASP A 134 2.51 11.12 10.03
CA ASP A 134 2.70 12.42 10.68
C ASP A 134 2.59 13.63 9.71
N GLY A 135 1.79 13.48 8.66
CA GLY A 135 1.62 14.48 7.58
C GLY A 135 2.64 14.38 6.44
N LEU A 136 3.64 13.49 6.52
CA LEU A 136 4.59 13.22 5.43
C LEU A 136 3.96 12.26 4.41
N LEU A 137 3.96 12.60 3.12
CA LEU A 137 3.34 11.80 2.08
C LEU A 137 4.20 10.57 1.74
N LEU A 138 3.63 9.37 1.92
CA LEU A 138 4.27 8.08 1.59
C LEU A 138 3.76 7.47 0.26
N SER A 139 2.76 8.09 -0.36
CA SER A 139 2.13 7.56 -1.57
C SER A 139 3.05 7.72 -2.76
N ASN A 140 3.28 6.62 -3.47
CA ASN A 140 4.14 6.64 -4.64
C ASN A 140 3.32 6.98 -5.90
N LEU A 141 3.16 8.28 -6.18
CA LEU A 141 2.42 8.76 -7.35
C LEU A 141 3.29 8.86 -8.62
N LEU A 142 4.42 8.14 -8.68
CA LEU A 142 5.22 8.01 -9.91
C LEU A 142 4.54 7.14 -10.96
N GLY A 143 3.61 6.28 -10.55
CA GLY A 143 2.90 5.30 -11.38
C GLY A 143 1.59 4.87 -10.75
N SER A 144 0.82 4.04 -11.46
CA SER A 144 -0.45 3.49 -10.97
C SER A 144 -0.53 1.99 -11.26
N ASP A 145 0.30 1.22 -10.57
CA ASP A 145 0.33 -0.24 -10.63
C ASP A 145 1.04 -0.84 -9.39
N PHE A 146 1.31 -2.14 -9.44
CA PHE A 146 1.92 -2.94 -8.39
C PHE A 146 3.39 -2.62 -8.09
N SER A 147 4.06 -1.84 -8.93
CA SER A 147 5.41 -1.31 -8.75
C SER A 147 5.42 0.02 -7.99
N PHE A 148 4.25 0.67 -7.89
CA PHE A 148 4.07 1.98 -7.26
C PHE A 148 3.09 1.98 -6.07
N PRO A 149 3.17 1.03 -5.12
CA PRO A 149 2.40 1.12 -3.89
C PRO A 149 2.98 2.18 -2.94
N PRO A 150 2.20 2.62 -1.93
CA PRO A 150 2.71 3.46 -0.86
C PRO A 150 3.92 2.84 -0.15
N ARG A 151 4.81 3.69 0.36
CA ARG A 151 6.04 3.28 1.04
C ARG A 151 5.82 3.02 2.53
N TRP A 152 4.99 2.02 2.83
CA TRP A 152 4.67 1.56 4.19
C TRP A 152 5.91 1.24 5.02
N SER A 153 6.95 0.73 4.38
CA SER A 153 8.21 0.30 4.99
C SER A 153 9.05 1.42 5.59
N LEU A 154 8.66 2.68 5.41
CA LEU A 154 9.26 3.83 6.09
C LEU A 154 8.66 4.07 7.48
N VAL A 155 7.66 3.30 7.88
CA VAL A 155 7.06 3.33 9.22
C VAL A 155 7.14 1.94 9.79
N ASN A 156 7.59 1.84 11.04
CA ASN A 156 7.60 0.59 11.77
C ASN A 156 6.26 0.38 12.47
N ALA A 157 5.65 -0.80 12.38
CA ALA A 157 4.39 -1.10 13.06
C ALA A 157 4.43 -0.84 14.58
N ALA A 158 5.59 -1.03 15.24
CA ALA A 158 5.74 -0.84 16.68
C ALA A 158 5.65 0.63 17.13
N GLU A 159 6.01 1.58 16.26
CA GLU A 159 6.01 3.01 16.57
C GLU A 159 4.67 3.69 16.27
N ILE A 160 3.71 2.93 15.72
CA ILE A 160 2.38 3.43 15.39
C ILE A 160 1.58 3.60 16.67
N GLU A 161 0.97 4.77 16.81
CA GLU A 161 0.01 5.05 17.86
C GLU A 161 -1.40 4.69 17.41
N ARG A 162 -1.74 5.09 16.17
CA ARG A 162 -3.01 4.81 15.50
C ARG A 162 -2.92 4.96 13.98
N MET A 163 -3.89 4.38 13.28
CA MET A 163 -4.15 4.67 11.88
C MET A 163 -5.61 5.08 11.69
N ASP A 164 -5.83 6.05 10.82
CA ASP A 164 -7.16 6.51 10.40
C ASP A 164 -7.32 6.40 8.89
N VAL A 165 -8.50 5.97 8.43
CA VAL A 165 -8.85 5.83 7.02
C VAL A 165 -10.03 6.75 6.73
N LEU A 166 -9.86 7.66 5.77
CA LEU A 166 -10.92 8.49 5.21
C LEU A 166 -11.36 7.87 3.88
N TYR A 167 -12.66 7.60 3.72
CA TYR A 167 -13.16 7.01 2.49
C TYR A 167 -13.66 8.08 1.52
N GLY A 168 -13.16 8.04 0.29
CA GLY A 168 -13.56 8.92 -0.79
C GLY A 168 -13.01 10.36 -0.72
N PRO A 169 -13.15 11.12 -1.81
CA PRO A 169 -12.50 12.41 -1.99
C PRO A 169 -13.37 13.59 -1.53
N TYR A 170 -13.93 13.55 -0.32
CA TYR A 170 -14.91 14.56 0.13
C TYR A 170 -14.28 15.82 0.76
N SER A 171 -13.03 15.74 1.22
CA SER A 171 -12.34 16.89 1.81
C SER A 171 -11.57 17.68 0.77
N ALA A 172 -11.57 19.01 0.87
CA ALA A 172 -10.75 19.87 0.03
C ALA A 172 -9.25 19.83 0.40
N LEU A 173 -8.91 19.30 1.59
CA LEU A 173 -7.53 19.21 2.08
C LEU A 173 -6.68 18.23 1.25
N TYR A 174 -7.30 17.22 0.64
CA TYR A 174 -6.59 16.16 -0.10
C TYR A 174 -6.83 16.26 -1.62
N PRO A 175 -5.83 15.91 -2.45
CA PRO A 175 -5.96 15.92 -3.91
C PRO A 175 -6.90 14.82 -4.40
N GLY A 176 -7.23 14.82 -5.70
CA GLY A 176 -8.09 13.79 -6.28
C GLY A 176 -7.52 12.37 -6.25
N ASN A 177 -6.24 12.18 -5.91
CA ASN A 177 -5.70 10.86 -5.57
C ASN A 177 -6.36 10.21 -4.35
N SER A 178 -7.14 10.96 -3.55
CA SER A 178 -7.96 10.46 -2.43
C SER A 178 -9.24 9.71 -2.86
N LEU A 179 -9.43 9.49 -4.17
CA LEU A 179 -10.60 8.85 -4.76
C LEU A 179 -11.04 7.55 -4.07
N GLY A 180 -10.09 6.69 -3.74
CA GLY A 180 -10.36 5.48 -2.97
C GLY A 180 -10.41 5.77 -1.48
N ALA A 181 -9.25 6.01 -0.88
CA ALA A 181 -9.12 6.36 0.53
C ALA A 181 -7.85 7.13 0.82
N THR A 182 -7.86 7.87 1.93
CA THR A 182 -6.68 8.49 2.53
C THR A 182 -6.41 7.83 3.89
N VAL A 183 -5.24 7.21 4.04
CA VAL A 183 -4.73 6.64 5.28
C VAL A 183 -3.82 7.65 5.97
N LEU A 184 -4.09 7.92 7.23
CA LEU A 184 -3.30 8.79 8.09
C LEU A 184 -2.71 7.94 9.21
N ILE A 185 -1.38 7.82 9.23
CA ILE A 185 -0.64 7.13 10.27
C ILE A 185 -0.14 8.18 11.25
N THR A 186 -0.46 8.02 12.53
CA THR A 186 0.12 8.80 13.61
C THR A 186 1.13 7.95 14.35
N THR A 187 2.38 8.41 14.37
CA THR A 187 3.45 7.73 15.12
C THR A 187 3.65 8.36 16.48
N ARG A 188 4.11 7.55 17.43
CA ARG A 188 4.35 7.96 18.82
C ARG A 188 5.24 9.20 18.90
N THR A 189 4.93 10.04 19.88
CA THR A 189 5.75 11.19 20.28
C THR A 189 5.99 11.06 21.77
N PRO A 190 7.19 10.64 22.22
CA PRO A 190 7.45 10.36 23.62
C PRO A 190 7.12 11.55 24.53
N GLU A 191 6.39 11.29 25.61
CA GLU A 191 6.11 12.26 26.69
C GLU A 191 7.00 12.05 27.91
N LYS A 192 7.63 10.88 28.00
CA LYS A 192 8.54 10.41 29.04
C LYS A 192 9.46 9.36 28.43
N PHE A 193 10.46 8.93 29.19
CA PHE A 193 11.31 7.81 28.79
C PHE A 193 10.43 6.57 28.57
N GLU A 194 10.47 6.07 27.35
CA GLU A 194 9.76 4.85 26.95
C GLU A 194 10.55 4.09 25.88
N GLY A 195 10.33 2.79 25.84
CA GLY A 195 10.93 1.92 24.84
C GLY A 195 10.11 0.68 24.57
N ASP A 196 10.34 0.09 23.40
CA ASP A 196 9.75 -1.17 23.01
C ASP A 196 10.76 -1.98 22.21
N ALA A 197 10.74 -3.29 22.40
CA ALA A 197 11.48 -4.23 21.56
C ALA A 197 10.61 -5.45 21.31
N SER A 198 10.58 -5.92 20.07
CA SER A 198 9.84 -7.13 19.71
C SER A 198 10.58 -8.00 18.72
N VAL A 199 10.34 -9.32 18.84
CA VAL A 199 10.78 -10.33 17.89
C VAL A 199 9.58 -11.19 17.53
N GLN A 200 9.39 -11.37 16.23
CA GLN A 200 8.37 -12.21 15.63
C GLN A 200 9.04 -13.27 14.76
N LEU A 201 8.69 -14.53 14.99
CA LEU A 201 9.05 -15.66 14.15
C LEU A 201 7.80 -16.11 13.41
N PHE A 202 7.96 -16.44 12.13
CA PHE A 202 6.85 -16.98 11.34
C PHE A 202 7.30 -18.10 10.41
N THR A 203 6.40 -19.05 10.20
CA THR A 203 6.58 -20.15 9.26
C THR A 203 5.29 -20.39 8.50
N GLN A 204 5.38 -20.34 7.19
CA GLN A 204 4.28 -20.58 6.27
C GLN A 204 4.43 -21.95 5.63
N ARG A 205 3.37 -22.76 5.69
CA ARG A 205 3.29 -24.00 4.92
C ARG A 205 2.72 -23.71 3.53
N PHE A 206 3.31 -24.28 2.50
CA PHE A 206 2.81 -24.09 1.14
C PHE A 206 2.96 -25.34 0.28
N GLY A 207 1.82 -25.81 -0.24
CA GLY A 207 1.74 -26.82 -1.30
C GLY A 207 1.05 -26.26 -2.54
N LEU A 208 1.70 -26.32 -3.69
CA LEU A 208 1.11 -26.08 -5.02
C LEU A 208 2.02 -26.61 -6.14
N TYR A 209 1.45 -27.38 -7.07
CA TYR A 209 2.19 -28.09 -8.12
C TYR A 209 3.34 -28.93 -7.54
N GLY A 210 4.58 -28.73 -8.02
CA GLY A 210 5.76 -29.42 -7.54
C GLY A 210 6.40 -28.84 -6.28
N THR A 211 5.83 -27.78 -5.67
CA THR A 211 6.38 -27.17 -4.46
C THR A 211 5.63 -27.64 -3.22
N HIS A 212 6.35 -28.16 -2.22
CA HIS A 212 5.83 -28.60 -0.93
C HIS A 212 6.83 -28.22 0.18
N ASP A 213 6.90 -26.93 0.49
CA ASP A 213 7.95 -26.36 1.34
C ASP A 213 7.40 -25.51 2.48
N ASN A 214 8.28 -25.22 3.44
CA ASN A 214 8.05 -24.26 4.50
C ASN A 214 8.85 -22.98 4.24
N PHE A 215 8.18 -21.84 4.33
CA PHE A 215 8.76 -20.53 4.12
C PHE A 215 8.82 -19.79 5.46
N ASN A 216 10.04 -19.65 5.98
CA ASN A 216 10.28 -19.11 7.31
C ASN A 216 10.77 -17.67 7.22
N GLY A 217 10.56 -16.90 8.29
CA GLY A 217 11.17 -15.60 8.46
C GLY A 217 11.17 -15.11 9.89
N VAL A 218 11.86 -14.00 10.09
CA VAL A 218 12.00 -13.30 11.36
C VAL A 218 11.83 -11.82 11.12
N HIS A 219 11.17 -11.16 12.07
CA HIS A 219 11.03 -9.71 12.12
C HIS A 219 11.40 -9.26 13.53
N ALA A 220 12.33 -8.32 13.64
CA ALA A 220 12.79 -7.79 14.90
C ALA A 220 12.83 -6.26 14.82
N ASN A 221 12.27 -5.60 15.83
CA ASN A 221 12.27 -4.15 15.92
C ASN A 221 12.52 -3.69 17.35
N ALA A 222 13.00 -2.46 17.47
CA ALA A 222 13.05 -1.76 18.73
C ALA A 222 12.93 -0.26 18.51
N TYR A 223 12.36 0.43 19.49
CA TYR A 223 12.47 1.88 19.61
C TYR A 223 12.78 2.29 21.05
N VAL A 224 13.42 3.44 21.18
CA VAL A 224 13.60 4.13 22.45
C VAL A 224 13.40 5.61 22.22
N GLY A 225 12.76 6.27 23.18
CA GLY A 225 12.54 7.70 23.14
C GLY A 225 12.35 8.30 24.51
N ASP A 226 12.49 9.61 24.59
CA ASP A 226 12.32 10.35 25.82
C ASP A 226 11.90 11.79 25.53
N ARG A 227 11.45 12.47 26.58
CA ARG A 227 11.17 13.89 26.59
C ARG A 227 11.88 14.56 27.76
N VAL A 228 12.78 15.47 27.43
CA VAL A 228 13.55 16.28 28.39
C VAL A 228 13.19 17.75 28.20
N GLY A 229 12.32 18.26 29.06
CA GLY A 229 11.80 19.63 28.97
C GLY A 229 11.01 19.87 27.67
N PRO A 230 11.36 20.87 26.84
CA PRO A 230 10.70 21.13 25.57
C PRO A 230 11.12 20.16 24.45
N PHE A 231 12.18 19.37 24.66
CA PHE A 231 12.75 18.50 23.64
C PHE A 231 12.26 17.07 23.78
N SER A 232 11.85 16.45 22.68
CA SER A 232 11.50 15.03 22.58
C SER A 232 12.29 14.37 21.47
N TRP A 233 12.65 13.10 21.65
CA TRP A 233 13.38 12.34 20.65
C TRP A 233 12.93 10.88 20.65
N LEU A 234 12.97 10.24 19.49
CA LEU A 234 12.72 8.82 19.30
C LEU A 234 13.66 8.27 18.24
N VAL A 235 14.27 7.13 18.52
CA VAL A 235 15.05 6.34 17.56
C VAL A 235 14.41 4.97 17.43
N SER A 236 14.16 4.53 16.19
CA SER A 236 13.66 3.18 15.92
C SER A 236 14.53 2.45 14.90
N VAL A 237 14.68 1.14 15.12
CA VAL A 237 15.37 0.20 14.25
C VAL A 237 14.46 -0.97 13.92
N ASP A 238 14.55 -1.44 12.69
CA ASP A 238 13.78 -2.57 12.18
C ASP A 238 14.66 -3.48 11.33
N ARG A 239 14.45 -4.80 11.45
CA ARG A 239 15.03 -5.79 10.55
C ARG A 239 14.01 -6.88 10.25
N GLN A 240 13.80 -7.14 8.96
CA GLN A 240 12.95 -8.24 8.48
C GLN A 240 13.73 -9.14 7.51
N ASP A 241 13.75 -10.44 7.77
CA ASP A 241 14.29 -11.46 6.87
C ASP A 241 13.16 -12.45 6.55
N SER A 242 12.74 -12.53 5.29
CA SER A 242 11.56 -13.29 4.89
C SER A 242 11.73 -13.96 3.53
N LYS A 243 11.14 -15.15 3.39
CA LYS A 243 10.99 -15.85 2.12
C LYS A 243 9.52 -15.95 1.74
N SER A 244 9.19 -15.67 0.49
CA SER A 244 7.86 -15.87 -0.06
C SER A 244 7.66 -17.32 -0.50
N GLN A 245 6.40 -17.77 -0.53
CA GLN A 245 6.01 -18.87 -1.42
C GLN A 245 6.29 -18.54 -2.89
N PRO A 246 6.30 -19.53 -3.81
CA PRO A 246 6.32 -19.27 -5.24
C PRO A 246 5.16 -18.37 -5.65
N LEU A 247 5.43 -17.16 -6.16
CA LEU A 247 4.39 -16.22 -6.60
C LEU A 247 4.04 -16.41 -8.08
N SER A 248 4.95 -16.98 -8.88
CA SER A 248 4.76 -17.09 -10.32
C SER A 248 5.39 -18.36 -10.89
N PHE A 249 4.73 -18.93 -11.90
CA PHE A 249 5.10 -20.19 -12.52
C PHE A 249 5.25 -20.02 -14.03
N TYR A 250 6.16 -20.79 -14.63
CA TYR A 250 6.26 -20.86 -16.08
C TYR A 250 5.16 -21.76 -16.63
N THR A 251 4.38 -21.21 -17.56
CA THR A 251 3.25 -21.89 -18.18
C THR A 251 3.30 -21.79 -19.69
N ALA A 252 2.82 -22.83 -20.37
CA ALA A 252 2.59 -22.81 -21.82
C ALA A 252 1.19 -23.35 -22.14
N SER A 253 0.53 -22.78 -23.15
CA SER A 253 -0.73 -23.33 -23.67
C SER A 253 -0.53 -24.78 -24.12
N ARG A 254 -1.58 -25.61 -24.01
CA ARG A 254 -1.53 -27.00 -24.49
C ARG A 254 -1.07 -27.06 -25.95
N SER A 255 -0.01 -27.83 -26.20
CA SER A 255 0.53 -27.99 -27.55
C SER A 255 -0.33 -28.97 -28.34
N THR A 256 -0.51 -28.70 -29.63
CA THR A 256 -1.14 -29.60 -30.60
C THR A 256 -0.12 -30.28 -31.51
N ARG A 257 1.16 -29.89 -31.40
CA ARG A 257 2.24 -30.41 -32.22
C ARG A 257 2.76 -31.72 -31.62
N PRO A 258 2.72 -32.84 -32.36
CA PRO A 258 3.32 -34.09 -31.90
C PRO A 258 4.82 -33.92 -31.62
N ALA A 259 5.31 -34.60 -30.59
CA ALA A 259 6.73 -34.61 -30.28
C ALA A 259 7.53 -35.36 -31.37
N GLY A 260 8.68 -34.81 -31.75
CA GLY A 260 9.67 -35.46 -32.61
C GLY A 260 10.76 -36.17 -31.82
N ALA A 261 11.62 -36.92 -32.51
CA ALA A 261 12.72 -37.67 -31.88
C ALA A 261 13.78 -36.78 -31.20
N ALA A 262 13.88 -35.51 -31.58
CA ALA A 262 14.81 -34.54 -30.99
C ALA A 262 14.27 -33.88 -29.70
N ASP A 263 12.99 -34.09 -29.37
CA ASP A 263 12.36 -33.50 -28.19
C ASP A 263 12.67 -34.35 -26.97
N THR A 264 13.28 -33.76 -25.95
CA THR A 264 13.71 -34.51 -24.75
C THR A 264 12.47 -34.99 -23.97
N PRO A 265 12.25 -36.30 -23.79
CA PRO A 265 11.14 -36.79 -22.96
C PRO A 265 11.34 -36.38 -21.51
N VAL A 266 10.31 -35.77 -20.91
CA VAL A 266 10.37 -35.29 -19.53
C VAL A 266 9.12 -35.68 -18.73
N SER A 267 9.32 -35.83 -17.42
CA SER A 267 8.29 -35.99 -16.41
C SER A 267 8.23 -34.77 -15.48
N GLY A 268 7.21 -34.67 -14.63
CA GLY A 268 7.09 -33.60 -13.62
C GLY A 268 6.34 -32.34 -14.06
N ALA A 269 5.75 -32.34 -15.27
CA ALA A 269 4.85 -31.30 -15.72
C ALA A 269 3.47 -31.43 -15.05
N TYR A 270 2.83 -30.29 -14.73
CA TYR A 270 1.48 -30.25 -14.18
C TYR A 270 0.52 -29.69 -15.23
N PHE A 271 -0.66 -30.28 -15.34
CA PHE A 271 -1.71 -29.81 -16.26
C PHE A 271 -2.85 -29.20 -15.46
N ASP A 272 -3.27 -28.01 -15.86
CA ASP A 272 -4.41 -27.31 -15.30
C ASP A 272 -5.08 -26.44 -16.40
N GLN A 273 -6.04 -25.63 -15.98
CA GLN A 273 -6.68 -24.65 -16.86
C GLN A 273 -6.29 -23.23 -16.43
N ASP A 274 -6.07 -22.36 -17.41
CA ASP A 274 -5.84 -20.94 -17.18
C ASP A 274 -7.12 -20.21 -16.70
N GLN A 275 -7.00 -18.91 -16.44
CA GLN A 275 -8.11 -18.08 -15.96
C GLN A 275 -9.31 -18.01 -16.93
N SER A 276 -9.12 -18.38 -18.20
CA SER A 276 -10.14 -18.39 -19.24
C SER A 276 -10.63 -19.82 -19.56
N GLY A 277 -10.23 -20.81 -18.76
CA GLY A 277 -10.62 -22.22 -18.92
C GLY A 277 -9.87 -22.97 -20.02
N ARG A 278 -8.76 -22.43 -20.53
CA ARG A 278 -7.95 -23.09 -21.57
C ARG A 278 -6.92 -23.99 -20.94
N ASP A 279 -6.76 -25.19 -21.49
CA ASP A 279 -5.75 -26.14 -21.04
C ASP A 279 -4.34 -25.56 -21.20
N ARG A 280 -3.54 -25.68 -20.14
CA ARG A 280 -2.13 -25.32 -20.15
C ARG A 280 -1.31 -26.34 -19.39
N VAL A 281 0.00 -26.21 -19.52
CA VAL A 281 0.99 -26.96 -18.76
C VAL A 281 1.83 -26.01 -17.92
N VAL A 282 2.08 -26.38 -16.67
CA VAL A 282 2.93 -25.69 -15.70
C VAL A 282 4.22 -26.50 -15.52
N MET A 283 5.36 -25.87 -15.74
CA MET A 283 6.65 -26.57 -15.83
C MET A 283 7.64 -26.21 -14.72
N GLY A 284 7.34 -25.21 -13.88
CA GLY A 284 8.25 -24.79 -12.82
C GLY A 284 7.97 -23.39 -12.30
N VAL A 285 8.83 -22.96 -11.39
CA VAL A 285 8.83 -21.66 -10.72
C VAL A 285 9.71 -20.69 -11.52
N ASN A 286 9.15 -19.57 -12.01
CA ASN A 286 9.87 -18.62 -12.87
C ASN A 286 10.59 -17.50 -12.08
N SER A 287 11.04 -16.45 -12.77
CA SER A 287 11.85 -15.33 -12.24
C SER A 287 11.22 -14.51 -11.11
N GLU A 288 9.91 -14.59 -10.89
CA GLU A 288 9.21 -14.01 -9.72
C GLU A 288 8.69 -15.10 -8.77
N GLY A 289 9.39 -16.22 -8.74
CA GLY A 289 9.02 -17.39 -7.97
C GLY A 289 9.11 -17.21 -6.46
N VAL A 290 10.22 -17.69 -5.89
CA VAL A 290 10.48 -17.62 -4.46
C VAL A 290 11.38 -16.43 -4.19
N THR A 291 10.81 -15.38 -3.62
CA THR A 291 11.51 -14.14 -3.30
C THR A 291 12.04 -14.20 -1.87
N HIS A 292 13.33 -13.98 -1.68
CA HIS A 292 13.97 -13.75 -0.40
C HIS A 292 14.27 -12.26 -0.26
N THR A 293 13.78 -11.65 0.81
CA THR A 293 13.99 -10.23 1.13
C THR A 293 14.63 -10.10 2.50
N VAL A 294 15.64 -9.23 2.57
CA VAL A 294 16.21 -8.73 3.82
C VAL A 294 16.02 -7.22 3.82
N GLN A 295 15.25 -6.71 4.76
CA GLN A 295 14.93 -5.30 4.90
C GLN A 295 15.48 -4.77 6.23
N ASP A 296 16.02 -3.56 6.21
CA ASP A 296 16.45 -2.85 7.42
C ASP A 296 15.89 -1.42 7.39
N GLN A 297 15.46 -0.91 8.56
CA GLN A 297 15.03 0.47 8.74
C GLN A 297 15.77 1.11 9.91
N LEU A 298 16.10 2.39 9.77
CA LEU A 298 16.51 3.26 10.86
C LEU A 298 15.68 4.54 10.79
N LYS A 299 15.10 4.98 11.90
CA LYS A 299 14.39 6.26 11.97
C LYS A 299 14.83 7.07 13.18
N LEU A 300 14.93 8.37 12.98
CA LEU A 300 15.10 9.40 13.99
C LEU A 300 13.93 10.38 13.89
N LYS A 301 13.27 10.65 15.02
CA LYS A 301 12.25 11.68 15.17
C LYS A 301 12.65 12.60 16.30
N LEU A 302 12.69 13.90 16.04
CA LEU A 302 13.03 14.94 17.01
C LEU A 302 11.86 15.94 17.08
N GLY A 303 11.43 16.31 18.28
CA GLY A 303 10.43 17.33 18.52
C GLY A 303 10.96 18.40 19.48
N TYR A 304 10.60 19.66 19.23
CA TYR A 304 10.96 20.78 20.09
C TYR A 304 9.78 21.75 20.24
N ASP A 305 9.32 21.92 21.47
CA ASP A 305 8.28 22.89 21.81
C ASP A 305 8.93 24.27 21.99
N ILE A 306 8.85 25.08 20.93
CA ILE A 306 9.42 26.45 20.89
C ILE A 306 8.68 27.34 21.89
N THR A 307 7.37 27.17 21.99
CA THR A 307 6.50 27.79 23.00
C THR A 307 5.51 26.75 23.52
N SER A 308 4.64 27.13 24.47
CA SER A 308 3.54 26.26 24.93
C SER A 308 2.53 25.90 23.84
N THR A 309 2.53 26.64 22.72
CA THR A 309 1.57 26.43 21.63
C THR A 309 2.24 26.23 20.28
N LEU A 310 3.57 26.34 20.14
CA LEU A 310 4.29 26.16 18.87
C LEU A 310 5.31 25.03 19.00
N GLN A 311 5.19 24.04 18.13
CA GLN A 311 6.09 22.88 18.09
C GLN A 311 6.74 22.73 16.71
N ALA A 312 8.04 22.46 16.70
CA ALA A 312 8.76 21.96 15.54
C ALA A 312 9.01 20.45 15.66
N GLN A 313 8.97 19.73 14.55
CA GLN A 313 9.34 18.32 14.49
C GLN A 313 10.18 18.04 13.24
N PHE A 314 11.26 17.30 13.42
CA PHE A 314 12.08 16.76 12.35
C PHE A 314 11.97 15.22 12.33
N THR A 315 11.97 14.63 11.15
CA THR A 315 11.97 13.18 10.95
C THR A 315 12.96 12.82 9.84
N ALA A 316 13.81 11.83 10.10
CA ALA A 316 14.68 11.22 9.11
C ALA A 316 14.51 9.70 9.20
N ALA A 317 14.20 9.05 8.08
CA ALA A 317 14.07 7.60 7.99
C ALA A 317 14.90 7.08 6.81
N TYR A 318 15.72 6.07 7.08
CA TYR A 318 16.44 5.29 6.09
C TYR A 318 15.82 3.89 6.02
N TRP A 319 15.63 3.39 4.81
CA TRP A 319 15.19 2.02 4.58
C TRP A 319 16.00 1.42 3.43
N GLN A 320 16.41 0.16 3.58
CA GLN A 320 17.09 -0.59 2.54
C GLN A 320 16.53 -2.01 2.39
N GLN A 321 16.78 -2.60 1.23
CA GLN A 321 16.45 -3.99 0.97
C GLN A 321 17.46 -4.65 0.03
N ASP A 322 17.83 -5.89 0.37
CA ASP A 322 18.38 -6.86 -0.55
C ASP A 322 17.29 -7.86 -0.94
N ARG A 323 17.11 -8.10 -2.24
CA ARG A 323 16.14 -9.07 -2.77
C ARG A 323 16.82 -10.06 -3.71
N SER A 324 16.47 -11.34 -3.58
CA SER A 324 16.85 -12.36 -4.55
C SER A 324 15.67 -13.27 -4.88
N ASN A 325 15.57 -13.69 -6.15
CA ASN A 325 14.53 -14.59 -6.60
C ASN A 325 15.14 -15.96 -6.95
N THR A 326 14.62 -17.00 -6.31
CA THR A 326 14.93 -18.39 -6.62
C THR A 326 13.89 -18.94 -7.60
N THR A 327 14.39 -19.64 -8.61
CA THR A 327 13.62 -20.20 -9.72
C THR A 327 13.92 -21.70 -9.84
N GLY A 328 13.12 -22.45 -10.58
CA GLY A 328 13.42 -23.87 -10.80
C GLY A 328 12.41 -24.59 -11.68
N SER A 329 12.93 -25.51 -12.52
CA SER A 329 12.10 -26.41 -13.33
C SER A 329 11.66 -27.64 -12.52
N TYR A 330 10.40 -28.02 -12.68
CA TYR A 330 9.88 -29.30 -12.20
C TYR A 330 10.24 -30.48 -13.11
N LEU A 331 10.68 -30.18 -14.34
CA LEU A 331 10.88 -31.20 -15.36
C LEU A 331 12.15 -32.01 -15.11
N ARG A 332 12.02 -33.33 -15.30
CA ARG A 332 13.12 -34.30 -15.18
C ARG A 332 13.20 -35.19 -16.41
N ASP A 333 14.39 -35.40 -16.94
CA ASP A 333 14.64 -36.37 -18.01
C ASP A 333 14.61 -37.82 -17.48
N ALA A 334 14.82 -38.80 -18.36
CA ALA A 334 14.85 -40.23 -17.99
C ALA A 334 15.96 -40.60 -17.00
N ASN A 335 17.02 -39.80 -16.91
CA ASN A 335 18.13 -39.99 -15.98
C ASN A 335 17.93 -39.22 -14.66
N GLY A 336 16.81 -38.50 -14.50
CA GLY A 336 16.53 -37.68 -13.33
C GLY A 336 17.19 -36.29 -13.33
N ASN A 337 17.81 -35.86 -14.44
CA ASN A 337 18.40 -34.53 -14.54
C ASN A 337 17.34 -33.45 -14.72
N VAL A 338 17.57 -32.26 -14.16
CA VAL A 338 16.68 -31.10 -14.31
C VAL A 338 16.74 -30.59 -15.76
N VAL A 339 15.58 -30.44 -16.40
CA VAL A 339 15.46 -29.86 -17.74
C VAL A 339 14.85 -28.47 -17.65
N SER A 340 15.61 -27.43 -18.02
CA SER A 340 15.23 -26.03 -17.81
C SER A 340 15.21 -25.18 -19.08
N GLY A 341 15.35 -25.78 -20.26
CA GLY A 341 15.40 -25.08 -21.54
C GLY A 341 15.38 -26.05 -22.72
N GLY A 342 15.03 -25.54 -23.90
CA GLY A 342 15.02 -26.30 -25.15
C GLY A 342 13.71 -27.04 -25.43
N PRO A 343 13.66 -27.80 -26.53
CA PRO A 343 12.50 -28.59 -26.92
C PRO A 343 12.34 -29.85 -26.06
N VAL A 344 11.14 -30.06 -25.53
CA VAL A 344 10.79 -31.18 -24.65
C VAL A 344 9.51 -31.89 -25.12
N ASN A 345 9.44 -33.19 -24.86
CA ASN A 345 8.26 -34.01 -25.06
C ASN A 345 7.54 -34.21 -23.72
N ILE A 346 6.35 -33.63 -23.59
CA ILE A 346 5.47 -33.78 -22.44
C ILE A 346 4.20 -34.47 -22.92
N GLY A 347 3.99 -35.72 -22.50
CA GLY A 347 2.77 -36.48 -22.82
C GLY A 347 2.55 -36.72 -24.33
N GLY A 348 3.62 -36.80 -25.13
CA GLY A 348 3.55 -37.02 -26.58
C GLY A 348 3.52 -35.75 -27.43
N TYR A 349 3.54 -34.56 -26.82
CA TYR A 349 3.49 -33.28 -27.51
C TYR A 349 4.76 -32.45 -27.29
N GLN A 350 5.15 -31.70 -28.32
CA GLN A 350 6.32 -30.83 -28.27
C GLN A 350 6.00 -29.52 -27.53
N TYR A 351 6.89 -29.14 -26.61
CA TYR A 351 6.94 -27.82 -26.00
C TYR A 351 8.35 -27.25 -26.11
N VAL A 352 8.49 -25.93 -26.26
CA VAL A 352 9.80 -25.26 -26.31
C VAL A 352 9.93 -24.36 -25.09
N ILE A 353 10.85 -24.70 -24.20
CA ILE A 353 11.15 -23.91 -23.01
C ILE A 353 12.20 -22.86 -23.39
N PRO A 354 11.87 -21.56 -23.36
CA PRO A 354 12.81 -20.51 -23.68
C PRO A 354 13.93 -20.45 -22.63
N ALA A 355 15.12 -20.02 -23.03
CA ALA A 355 16.29 -20.02 -22.15
C ALA A 355 16.09 -19.20 -20.86
N ASN A 356 15.24 -18.16 -20.93
CA ASN A 356 14.92 -17.29 -19.80
C ASN A 356 13.73 -17.76 -18.95
N ALA A 357 13.09 -18.90 -19.26
CA ALA A 357 11.89 -19.38 -18.56
C ALA A 357 12.06 -19.42 -17.02
N PHE A 358 13.26 -19.78 -16.59
CA PHE A 358 13.64 -19.91 -15.18
C PHE A 358 14.85 -19.04 -14.84
N ALA A 359 15.11 -17.96 -15.58
CA ALA A 359 16.23 -17.08 -15.30
C ALA A 359 16.07 -16.39 -13.93
N PRO A 360 17.09 -16.39 -13.06
CA PRO A 360 17.03 -15.71 -11.77
C PRO A 360 17.21 -14.19 -11.90
N GLY A 361 16.86 -13.49 -10.83
CA GLY A 361 17.12 -12.06 -10.68
C GLY A 361 17.42 -11.68 -9.23
N ASN A 362 18.04 -10.51 -9.05
CA ASN A 362 18.26 -9.91 -7.76
C ASN A 362 18.04 -8.40 -7.82
N GLY A 363 17.92 -7.77 -6.66
CA GLY A 363 17.83 -6.33 -6.58
C GLY A 363 18.28 -5.79 -5.23
N GLU A 364 18.61 -4.51 -5.24
CA GLU A 364 19.08 -3.74 -4.10
C GLU A 364 18.36 -2.39 -4.11
N ASP A 365 17.70 -2.05 -3.02
CA ASP A 365 16.99 -0.79 -2.83
C ASP A 365 17.56 -0.05 -1.61
N ALA A 366 17.68 1.28 -1.67
CA ALA A 366 17.93 2.14 -0.52
C ALA A 366 17.22 3.48 -0.70
N ARG A 367 16.60 3.99 0.38
CA ARG A 367 15.71 5.15 0.32
C ARG A 367 15.80 5.97 1.59
N TRP A 368 15.59 7.28 1.43
CA TRP A 368 15.52 8.23 2.52
C TRP A 368 14.18 8.97 2.51
N LEU A 369 13.63 9.22 3.69
CA LEU A 369 12.56 10.19 3.91
C LEU A 369 13.03 11.22 4.94
N TYR A 370 12.99 12.49 4.54
CA TYR A 370 13.19 13.62 5.43
C TYR A 370 11.90 14.40 5.56
N GLY A 371 11.59 14.85 6.77
CA GLY A 371 10.42 15.64 7.08
C GLY A 371 10.74 16.74 8.08
N LEU A 372 10.23 17.94 7.81
CA LEU A 372 10.21 19.05 8.77
C LEU A 372 8.78 19.51 8.91
N SER A 373 8.31 19.68 10.15
CA SER A 373 7.02 20.30 10.41
C SER A 373 7.09 21.35 11.50
N LEU A 374 6.26 22.37 11.36
CA LEU A 374 6.05 23.42 12.35
C LEU A 374 4.54 23.57 12.53
N ARG A 375 4.06 23.41 13.76
CA ARG A 375 2.62 23.37 14.06
C ARG A 375 2.30 24.17 15.31
N THR A 376 1.23 24.94 15.25
CA THR A 376 0.62 25.50 16.46
C THR A 376 -0.44 24.57 17.04
N ARG A 377 -0.72 24.71 18.34
CA ARG A 377 -1.61 23.85 19.14
C ARG A 377 -2.57 24.67 20.01
N ASN A 378 -3.10 25.77 19.49
CA ASN A 378 -4.10 26.58 20.18
C ASN A 378 -5.43 25.82 20.24
N GLN A 379 -6.10 25.84 21.40
CA GLN A 379 -7.44 25.22 21.55
C GLN A 379 -8.48 25.94 20.70
N THR A 380 -8.44 27.27 20.68
CA THR A 380 -9.33 28.13 19.89
C THR A 380 -8.53 29.17 19.12
N GLY A 381 -9.13 29.78 18.10
CA GLY A 381 -8.49 30.78 17.25
C GLY A 381 -7.66 30.15 16.15
N TRP A 382 -6.68 30.91 15.65
CA TRP A 382 -5.86 30.49 14.53
C TRP A 382 -4.81 29.45 14.92
N ASN A 383 -4.75 28.41 14.10
CA ASN A 383 -3.68 27.44 14.07
C ASN A 383 -3.01 27.41 12.71
N PHE A 384 -1.71 27.19 12.69
CA PHE A 384 -0.89 27.10 11.49
C PHE A 384 -0.11 25.78 11.49
N SER A 385 0.02 25.17 10.31
CA SER A 385 0.84 23.98 10.10
C SER A 385 1.62 24.13 8.80
N GLY A 386 2.93 24.00 8.85
CA GLY A 386 3.79 23.81 7.69
C GLY A 386 4.43 22.43 7.76
N VAL A 387 4.40 21.67 6.67
CA VAL A 387 5.06 20.37 6.54
C VAL A 387 5.81 20.32 5.22
N ALA A 388 7.11 20.12 5.26
CA ALA A 388 7.95 19.92 4.09
C ALA A 388 8.55 18.50 4.12
N SER A 389 8.54 17.79 3.00
CA SER A 389 9.11 16.45 2.91
C SER A 389 9.95 16.24 1.65
N LEU A 390 10.94 15.36 1.76
CA LEU A 390 11.76 14.87 0.67
C LEU A 390 11.89 13.35 0.80
N PHE A 391 11.40 12.64 -0.21
CA PHE A 391 11.62 11.20 -0.39
C PHE A 391 12.60 11.00 -1.54
N ASP A 392 13.71 10.31 -1.27
CA ASP A 392 14.79 10.07 -2.22
C ASP A 392 15.07 8.57 -2.35
N VAL A 393 15.12 8.08 -3.59
CA VAL A 393 15.61 6.74 -3.91
C VAL A 393 17.11 6.84 -4.19
N SER A 394 17.91 6.62 -3.15
CA SER A 394 19.37 6.73 -3.21
C SER A 394 20.03 5.52 -3.89
N LYS A 395 19.33 4.38 -3.94
CA LYS A 395 19.72 3.20 -4.69
C LYS A 395 18.50 2.41 -5.14
N ASP A 396 18.47 2.04 -6.41
CA ASP A 396 17.51 1.09 -6.96
C ASP A 396 18.20 0.37 -8.11
N VAL A 397 18.61 -0.87 -7.86
CA VAL A 397 19.29 -1.72 -8.83
C VAL A 397 18.51 -3.00 -8.97
N SER A 398 18.09 -3.33 -10.18
CA SER A 398 17.44 -4.60 -10.52
C SER A 398 18.27 -5.32 -11.57
N ARG A 399 18.63 -6.59 -11.34
CA ARG A 399 19.42 -7.40 -12.26
C ARG A 399 18.66 -8.66 -12.62
N SER A 400 18.68 -9.00 -13.90
CA SER A 400 18.00 -10.18 -14.44
C SER A 400 18.93 -10.94 -15.37
N ALA A 401 18.98 -12.27 -15.22
CA ALA A 401 19.72 -13.13 -16.13
C ALA A 401 18.96 -13.37 -17.44
N ASN A 402 19.67 -13.65 -18.53
CA ASN A 402 19.03 -14.12 -19.77
C ASN A 402 18.77 -15.64 -19.77
N THR A 403 19.47 -16.39 -18.91
CA THR A 403 19.34 -17.84 -18.82
C THR A 403 19.39 -18.31 -17.36
N VAL A 404 19.15 -19.59 -17.11
CA VAL A 404 19.37 -20.21 -15.79
C VAL A 404 20.83 -20.20 -15.34
N ALA A 405 21.76 -20.13 -16.30
CA ALA A 405 23.20 -20.13 -16.04
C ALA A 405 23.72 -18.71 -15.81
N ASN A 406 24.92 -18.63 -15.25
CA ASN A 406 25.64 -17.36 -15.10
C ASN A 406 26.09 -16.87 -16.49
N GLY A 407 26.08 -15.56 -16.70
CA GLY A 407 26.44 -14.97 -17.99
C GLY A 407 25.63 -13.71 -18.30
N PRO A 408 25.28 -13.48 -19.58
CA PRO A 408 24.62 -12.26 -19.98
C PRO A 408 23.26 -12.04 -19.32
N GLY A 409 22.87 -10.77 -19.20
CA GLY A 409 21.59 -10.36 -18.67
C GLY A 409 21.38 -8.85 -18.78
N THR A 410 20.54 -8.29 -17.94
CA THR A 410 20.29 -6.85 -17.86
C THR A 410 20.47 -6.32 -16.44
N VAL A 411 20.87 -5.06 -16.34
CA VAL A 411 20.82 -4.28 -15.11
C VAL A 411 20.01 -3.01 -15.35
N THR A 412 19.13 -2.70 -14.41
CA THR A 412 18.28 -1.51 -14.42
C THR A 412 18.59 -0.67 -13.19
N TYR A 413 18.77 0.63 -13.40
CA TYR A 413 19.05 1.63 -12.37
C TYR A 413 17.87 2.60 -12.27
N GLY A 414 17.35 2.78 -11.06
CA GLY A 414 16.24 3.69 -10.73
C GLY A 414 16.61 4.81 -9.75
N ASP A 415 17.88 4.92 -9.36
CA ASP A 415 18.36 5.94 -8.43
C ASP A 415 18.14 7.37 -8.94
N GLY A 416 17.93 8.31 -8.00
CA GLY A 416 17.54 9.69 -8.31
C GLY A 416 16.06 9.88 -8.62
N THR A 417 15.27 8.80 -8.55
CA THR A 417 13.81 8.83 -8.47
C THR A 417 13.36 9.31 -7.09
N GLY A 418 12.24 10.02 -7.00
CA GLY A 418 11.73 10.48 -5.71
C GLY A 418 10.63 11.52 -5.82
N TRP A 419 10.27 12.10 -4.68
CA TRP A 419 9.34 13.21 -4.62
C TRP A 419 9.62 14.16 -3.47
N ARG A 420 9.09 15.37 -3.59
CA ARG A 420 9.13 16.38 -2.53
C ARG A 420 7.74 16.99 -2.37
N THR A 421 7.39 17.35 -1.15
CA THR A 421 6.11 18.00 -0.85
C THR A 421 6.28 19.21 0.06
N LEU A 422 5.35 20.17 -0.06
CA LEU A 422 5.16 21.26 0.88
C LEU A 422 3.66 21.45 1.10
N ASP A 423 3.23 21.34 2.35
CA ASP A 423 1.87 21.55 2.81
C ASP A 423 1.83 22.69 3.82
N LEU A 424 1.13 23.77 3.48
CA LEU A 424 0.87 24.89 4.36
C LEU A 424 -0.63 24.94 4.65
N LYS A 425 -0.98 25.07 5.93
CA LYS A 425 -2.38 25.10 6.39
C LYS A 425 -2.57 26.17 7.46
N ALA A 426 -3.64 26.93 7.32
CA ALA A 426 -4.18 27.81 8.36
C ALA A 426 -5.59 27.33 8.73
N ASP A 427 -5.89 27.24 10.01
CA ASP A 427 -7.11 26.66 10.55
C ASP A 427 -7.65 27.54 11.67
N TYR A 428 -8.85 28.08 11.54
CA TYR A 428 -9.50 28.87 12.58
C TYR A 428 -10.50 28.01 13.34
N ARG A 429 -10.23 27.78 14.63
CA ARG A 429 -11.13 27.06 15.53
C ARG A 429 -12.02 28.04 16.28
N PRO A 430 -13.35 27.98 16.13
CA PRO A 430 -14.23 28.91 16.82
C PRO A 430 -14.25 28.63 18.33
N GLN A 431 -14.47 29.67 19.14
CA GLN A 431 -14.60 29.51 20.61
C GLN A 431 -15.89 28.78 21.00
N GLN A 432 -16.95 28.97 20.23
CA GLN A 432 -18.22 28.28 20.35
C GLN A 432 -18.57 27.65 19.00
N LEU A 433 -18.95 26.38 19.00
CA LEU A 433 -19.33 25.69 17.76
C LEU A 433 -20.62 26.26 17.19
N GLN A 434 -21.69 26.38 17.98
CA GLN A 434 -23.00 26.84 17.51
C GLN A 434 -22.93 28.24 16.87
N GLY A 435 -23.40 28.35 15.63
CA GLY A 435 -23.31 29.57 14.80
C GLY A 435 -21.90 29.88 14.29
N GLY A 436 -20.88 29.15 14.76
CA GLY A 436 -19.47 29.35 14.44
C GLY A 436 -19.07 28.76 13.09
N HIS A 437 -18.05 29.39 12.50
CA HIS A 437 -17.36 28.92 11.31
C HIS A 437 -16.00 28.36 11.72
N TRP A 438 -15.71 27.12 11.33
CA TRP A 438 -14.39 26.53 11.43
C TRP A 438 -13.76 26.49 10.04
N VAL A 439 -13.01 27.53 9.71
CA VAL A 439 -12.45 27.74 8.38
C VAL A 439 -11.02 27.23 8.29
N THR A 440 -10.74 26.46 7.25
CA THR A 440 -9.41 25.96 6.91
C THR A 440 -9.01 26.45 5.51
N PHE A 441 -7.79 26.98 5.40
CA PHE A 441 -7.15 27.33 4.14
C PHE A 441 -5.85 26.58 4.00
N GLY A 442 -5.42 26.31 2.77
CA GLY A 442 -4.07 25.82 2.58
C GLY A 442 -3.54 25.90 1.17
N TYR A 443 -2.24 25.66 1.10
CA TYR A 443 -1.45 25.53 -0.11
C TYR A 443 -0.75 24.19 -0.10
N HIS A 444 -0.76 23.51 -1.24
CA HIS A 444 -0.07 22.25 -1.45
C HIS A 444 0.85 22.37 -2.66
N TYR A 445 2.03 21.78 -2.55
CA TYR A 445 2.97 21.57 -3.63
C TYR A 445 3.48 20.15 -3.57
N ASP A 446 3.49 19.46 -4.71
CA ASP A 446 4.20 18.21 -4.89
C ASP A 446 4.98 18.21 -6.21
N ASN A 447 6.11 17.51 -6.22
CA ASN A 447 6.89 17.26 -7.42
C ASN A 447 7.46 15.85 -7.37
N TYR A 448 7.18 15.09 -8.42
CA TYR A 448 7.60 13.71 -8.60
C TYR A 448 8.60 13.64 -9.76
N ARG A 449 9.70 12.94 -9.56
CA ARG A 449 10.71 12.67 -10.58
C ARG A 449 10.93 11.18 -10.71
N LEU A 450 10.81 10.67 -11.93
CA LEU A 450 11.14 9.29 -12.27
C LEU A 450 12.40 9.25 -13.13
N THR A 451 13.33 8.36 -12.79
CA THR A 451 14.48 8.02 -13.62
C THR A 451 14.56 6.51 -13.68
N ASN A 452 14.68 5.94 -14.88
CA ASN A 452 14.89 4.50 -15.04
C ASN A 452 15.76 4.25 -16.27
N THR A 453 16.90 3.58 -16.09
CA THR A 453 17.86 3.29 -17.16
C THR A 453 18.27 1.83 -17.13
N THR A 454 18.12 1.13 -18.25
CA THR A 454 18.48 -0.28 -18.40
C THR A 454 19.65 -0.47 -19.36
N TYR A 455 20.56 -1.37 -18.99
CA TYR A 455 21.71 -1.78 -19.78
C TYR A 455 21.73 -3.30 -19.97
N ASN A 456 22.24 -3.74 -21.12
CA ASN A 456 22.68 -5.12 -21.32
C ASN A 456 24.01 -5.34 -20.61
N THR A 457 24.24 -6.57 -20.15
CA THR A 457 25.43 -6.98 -19.41
C THR A 457 25.97 -8.30 -19.92
N SER A 458 27.30 -8.49 -19.87
CA SER A 458 27.96 -9.77 -20.15
C SER A 458 27.97 -10.71 -18.94
N ASP A 459 27.95 -10.13 -17.74
CA ASP A 459 27.72 -10.80 -16.46
C ASP A 459 26.67 -10.00 -15.68
N TRP A 460 25.48 -10.58 -15.56
CA TRP A 460 24.35 -9.96 -14.89
C TRP A 460 24.57 -9.79 -13.39
N ARG A 461 25.38 -10.63 -12.73
CA ARG A 461 25.64 -10.50 -11.28
C ARG A 461 26.66 -9.42 -10.98
N ALA A 462 27.73 -9.38 -11.76
CA ALA A 462 28.72 -8.31 -11.68
C ALA A 462 28.19 -6.98 -12.24
N ALA A 463 27.05 -7.00 -12.96
CA ALA A 463 26.51 -5.88 -13.70
C ALA A 463 27.54 -5.26 -14.66
N THR A 464 28.32 -6.10 -15.35
CA THR A 464 29.32 -5.63 -16.32
C THR A 464 28.60 -5.17 -17.58
N ILE A 465 28.40 -3.86 -17.71
CA ILE A 465 27.65 -3.23 -18.80
C ILE A 465 28.34 -3.47 -20.14
N THR A 466 27.56 -3.85 -21.15
CA THR A 466 28.01 -3.99 -22.53
C THR A 466 27.39 -2.96 -23.46
N ALA A 467 26.10 -2.67 -23.29
CA ALA A 467 25.38 -1.75 -24.15
C ALA A 467 24.19 -1.12 -23.44
N PHE A 468 23.86 0.11 -23.84
CA PHE A 468 22.58 0.73 -23.50
C PHE A 468 21.41 -0.10 -24.04
N ASN A 469 20.36 -0.27 -23.24
CA ASN A 469 19.15 -1.01 -23.64
C ASN A 469 17.94 -0.09 -23.79
N ASN A 470 17.59 0.67 -22.75
CA ASN A 470 16.52 1.69 -22.81
C ASN A 470 16.60 2.61 -21.59
N ALA A 471 15.93 3.76 -21.66
CA ALA A 471 15.69 4.64 -20.54
C ALA A 471 14.33 5.33 -20.66
N PHE A 472 13.75 5.68 -19.52
CA PHE A 472 12.61 6.59 -19.44
C PHE A 472 12.75 7.49 -18.21
N THR A 473 12.42 8.76 -18.39
CA THR A 473 12.51 9.79 -17.35
C THR A 473 11.37 10.77 -17.49
N GLY A 474 11.04 11.49 -16.42
CA GLY A 474 10.05 12.55 -16.48
C GLY A 474 9.74 13.13 -15.11
N LYS A 475 9.00 14.23 -15.13
CA LYS A 475 8.54 14.92 -13.92
C LYS A 475 7.06 15.28 -14.03
N THR A 476 6.38 15.19 -12.90
CA THR A 476 5.06 15.80 -12.70
C THR A 476 5.11 16.71 -11.48
N GLU A 477 4.41 17.83 -11.56
CA GLU A 477 4.30 18.81 -10.49
C GLU A 477 2.83 19.20 -10.32
N THR A 478 2.36 19.32 -9.08
CA THR A 478 1.03 19.86 -8.78
C THR A 478 1.16 20.96 -7.74
N GLN A 479 0.47 22.07 -7.99
CA GLN A 479 0.24 23.13 -7.03
C GLN A 479 -1.25 23.24 -6.76
N ALA A 480 -1.62 23.44 -5.50
CA ALA A 480 -3.02 23.59 -5.14
C ALA A 480 -3.25 24.66 -4.08
N LEU A 481 -4.40 25.32 -4.20
CA LEU A 481 -4.98 26.15 -3.14
C LEU A 481 -6.32 25.54 -2.76
N TYR A 482 -6.61 25.50 -1.47
CA TYR A 482 -7.89 24.99 -0.98
C TYR A 482 -8.45 25.83 0.16
N ALA A 483 -9.77 25.80 0.25
CA ALA A 483 -10.53 26.35 1.37
C ALA A 483 -11.65 25.37 1.74
N GLN A 484 -11.94 25.26 3.03
CA GLN A 484 -13.03 24.47 3.57
C GLN A 484 -13.57 25.20 4.80
N ASP A 485 -14.88 25.19 5.00
CA ASP A 485 -15.51 25.78 6.18
C ASP A 485 -16.46 24.77 6.80
N ALA A 486 -16.35 24.49 8.09
CA ALA A 486 -17.39 23.77 8.81
C ALA A 486 -18.26 24.77 9.58
N TRP A 487 -19.44 25.01 9.02
CA TRP A 487 -20.41 25.96 9.53
C TRP A 487 -21.51 25.24 10.32
N TYR A 488 -21.53 25.47 11.63
CA TYR A 488 -22.52 24.91 12.56
C TYR A 488 -23.74 25.84 12.64
N PHE A 489 -24.46 25.97 11.52
CA PHE A 489 -25.49 27.00 11.34
C PHE A 489 -26.74 26.83 12.21
N ALA A 490 -26.95 25.66 12.79
CA ALA A 490 -27.99 25.37 13.79
C ALA A 490 -27.49 24.32 14.79
N GLU A 491 -28.19 24.13 15.90
CA GLU A 491 -27.76 23.28 17.03
C GLU A 491 -27.34 21.85 16.61
N ASP A 492 -28.14 21.21 15.77
CA ASP A 492 -27.89 19.84 15.30
C ASP A 492 -27.37 19.77 13.85
N TRP A 493 -27.05 20.90 13.22
CA TRP A 493 -26.71 20.94 11.79
C TRP A 493 -25.33 21.52 11.53
N LYS A 494 -24.61 20.87 10.62
CA LYS A 494 -23.30 21.32 10.15
C LYS A 494 -23.24 21.24 8.62
N LEU A 495 -22.90 22.35 7.97
CA LEU A 495 -22.63 22.41 6.54
C LEU A 495 -21.13 22.55 6.31
N ILE A 496 -20.57 21.77 5.40
CA ILE A 496 -19.14 21.79 5.05
C ILE A 496 -18.95 22.05 3.55
N PRO A 497 -19.01 23.30 3.06
CA PRO A 497 -18.53 23.63 1.74
C PRO A 497 -17.01 23.56 1.68
N GLY A 498 -16.48 23.11 0.55
CA GLY A 498 -15.04 23.12 0.28
C GLY A 498 -14.74 23.27 -1.20
N VAL A 499 -13.57 23.82 -1.51
CA VAL A 499 -13.08 23.95 -2.88
C VAL A 499 -11.57 23.79 -2.90
N ARG A 500 -11.08 23.09 -3.91
CA ARG A 500 -9.65 22.95 -4.20
C ARG A 500 -9.41 23.29 -5.67
N TYR A 501 -8.50 24.21 -5.92
CA TYR A 501 -7.98 24.52 -7.25
C TYR A 501 -6.61 23.88 -7.40
N GLU A 502 -6.39 23.14 -8.49
CA GLU A 502 -5.15 22.45 -8.77
C GLU A 502 -4.60 22.91 -10.13
N HIS A 503 -3.31 23.21 -10.20
CA HIS A 503 -2.55 23.41 -11.42
C HIS A 503 -1.48 22.32 -11.50
N TRP A 504 -1.62 21.43 -12.47
CA TRP A 504 -0.72 20.31 -12.70
C TRP A 504 0.11 20.55 -13.94
N ARG A 505 1.36 20.07 -13.95
CA ARG A 505 2.28 20.12 -15.07
C ARG A 505 3.08 18.82 -15.21
N ALA A 506 3.24 18.33 -16.43
CA ALA A 506 4.21 17.30 -16.80
C ALA A 506 5.30 17.89 -17.70
N TYR A 507 6.57 17.57 -17.43
CA TYR A 507 7.72 18.13 -18.14
C TYR A 507 8.96 17.24 -17.99
N ASP A 508 10.01 17.55 -18.78
CA ASP A 508 11.25 16.76 -18.88
C ASP A 508 11.02 15.26 -19.14
N GLY A 509 9.90 14.92 -19.78
CA GLY A 509 9.56 13.56 -20.14
C GLY A 509 10.38 13.12 -21.34
N SER A 510 11.05 11.97 -21.25
CA SER A 510 11.68 11.36 -22.42
C SER A 510 11.73 9.84 -22.34
N ARG A 511 11.84 9.22 -23.52
CA ARG A 511 12.06 7.79 -23.70
C ARG A 511 13.19 7.59 -24.71
N SER A 512 14.17 6.78 -24.33
CA SER A 512 15.36 6.53 -25.13
C SER A 512 15.57 5.03 -25.34
N GLU A 513 15.92 4.65 -26.55
CA GLU A 513 16.33 3.32 -26.99
C GLU A 513 17.57 3.45 -27.90
N PRO A 514 18.34 2.38 -28.19
CA PRO A 514 19.50 2.47 -29.05
C PRO A 514 19.18 3.14 -30.40
N GLY A 515 19.76 4.32 -30.63
CA GLY A 515 19.56 5.09 -31.86
C GLY A 515 18.26 5.93 -31.93
N VAL A 516 17.42 5.91 -30.89
CA VAL A 516 16.16 6.65 -30.85
C VAL A 516 16.00 7.36 -29.50
N ASP A 517 15.76 8.67 -29.52
CA ASP A 517 15.43 9.44 -28.32
C ASP A 517 14.21 10.31 -28.59
N ILE A 518 13.18 10.17 -27.76
CA ILE A 518 11.90 10.86 -27.89
C ILE A 518 11.70 11.72 -26.65
N GLY A 519 11.77 13.04 -26.83
CA GLY A 519 11.34 14.01 -25.82
C GLY A 519 9.86 14.33 -25.95
N TYR A 520 9.15 14.38 -24.83
CA TYR A 520 7.74 14.75 -24.77
C TYR A 520 7.58 16.24 -24.44
N PRO A 521 6.62 16.94 -25.07
CA PRO A 521 6.37 18.35 -24.79
C PRO A 521 5.82 18.54 -23.39
N VAL A 522 5.99 19.76 -22.87
CA VAL A 522 5.38 20.18 -21.60
C VAL A 522 3.86 20.16 -21.74
N ARG A 523 3.17 19.58 -20.75
CA ARG A 523 1.72 19.68 -20.58
C ARG A 523 1.39 20.35 -19.26
N SER A 524 0.27 21.07 -19.22
CA SER A 524 -0.30 21.61 -18.00
C SER A 524 -1.82 21.59 -18.05
N GLU A 525 -2.45 21.36 -16.92
CA GLU A 525 -3.91 21.40 -16.77
C GLU A 525 -4.30 22.07 -15.47
N SER A 526 -5.54 22.55 -15.39
CA SER A 526 -6.04 23.19 -14.16
C SER A 526 -7.51 22.87 -13.94
N ASN A 527 -7.85 22.50 -12.71
CA ASN A 527 -9.20 22.05 -12.38
C ASN A 527 -9.66 22.55 -11.02
N TRP A 528 -10.97 22.72 -10.90
CA TRP A 528 -11.67 23.04 -9.67
C TRP A 528 -12.41 21.81 -9.16
N SER A 529 -12.14 21.45 -7.91
CA SER A 529 -12.69 20.30 -7.19
C SER A 529 -13.62 20.78 -6.06
N PRO A 530 -14.87 21.20 -6.37
CA PRO A 530 -15.85 21.58 -5.35
C PRO A 530 -16.30 20.36 -4.53
N LYS A 531 -16.54 20.61 -3.24
CA LYS A 531 -16.96 19.65 -2.23
C LYS A 531 -18.11 20.25 -1.41
N LEU A 532 -19.04 19.40 -0.98
CA LEU A 532 -20.11 19.81 -0.08
C LEU A 532 -20.48 18.63 0.80
N ALA A 533 -20.53 18.85 2.12
CA ALA A 533 -21.18 17.91 3.02
C ALA A 533 -22.23 18.60 3.90
N LEU A 534 -23.28 17.86 4.24
CA LEU A 534 -24.32 18.27 5.18
C LEU A 534 -24.47 17.19 6.22
N GLU A 535 -24.34 17.58 7.49
CA GLU A 535 -24.48 16.70 8.64
C GLU A 535 -25.65 17.15 9.51
N LYS A 536 -26.34 16.15 10.06
CA LYS A 536 -27.43 16.33 11.03
C LYS A 536 -27.32 15.33 12.17
N ALA A 537 -27.25 15.81 13.40
CA ALA A 537 -27.44 15.00 14.59
C ALA A 537 -28.94 14.74 14.83
N PHE A 538 -29.30 13.53 15.27
CA PHE A 538 -30.67 13.19 15.68
C PHE A 538 -30.63 12.64 17.11
N GLY A 539 -30.92 13.51 18.09
CA GLY A 539 -30.69 13.19 19.49
C GLY A 539 -29.20 13.04 19.80
N GLN A 540 -28.85 12.25 20.82
CA GLN A 540 -27.45 12.11 21.28
C GLN A 540 -26.66 11.00 20.57
N ASP A 541 -27.35 10.07 19.90
CA ASP A 541 -26.73 8.83 19.43
C ASP A 541 -26.51 8.80 17.93
N TRP A 542 -27.30 9.54 17.13
CA TRP A 542 -27.34 9.40 15.67
C TRP A 542 -26.74 10.59 14.95
N LEU A 543 -25.98 10.32 13.89
CA LEU A 543 -25.44 11.30 12.95
C LEU A 543 -25.75 10.86 11.51
N GLY A 544 -26.48 11.69 10.76
CA GLY A 544 -26.61 11.54 9.31
C GLY A 544 -25.65 12.48 8.60
N ARG A 545 -25.02 12.02 7.51
CA ARG A 545 -24.10 12.79 6.67
C ARG A 545 -24.40 12.53 5.19
N LEU A 546 -24.58 13.58 4.41
CA LEU A 546 -24.53 13.55 2.95
C LEU A 546 -23.26 14.26 2.49
N SER A 547 -22.41 13.59 1.72
CA SER A 547 -21.16 14.13 1.19
C SER A 547 -21.12 14.01 -0.33
N LEU A 548 -20.77 15.10 -1.01
CA LEU A 548 -20.66 15.23 -2.45
C LEU A 548 -19.27 15.80 -2.78
N GLY A 549 -18.55 15.21 -3.73
CA GLY A 549 -17.22 15.67 -4.09
C GLY A 549 -16.90 15.46 -5.55
N GLN A 550 -16.46 16.53 -6.23
CA GLN A 550 -15.80 16.42 -7.52
C GLN A 550 -14.28 16.37 -7.33
N ALA A 551 -13.59 15.44 -7.98
CA ALA A 551 -12.14 15.23 -7.83
C ALA A 551 -11.46 14.95 -9.18
N TYR A 552 -10.22 15.41 -9.33
CA TYR A 552 -9.39 15.16 -10.51
C TYR A 552 -8.10 14.42 -10.14
N ARG A 553 -7.82 13.30 -10.83
CA ARG A 553 -6.56 12.58 -10.70
C ARG A 553 -5.77 12.74 -11.98
N TYR A 554 -4.66 13.46 -11.90
CA TYR A 554 -3.79 13.68 -13.05
C TYR A 554 -2.98 12.41 -13.39
N PRO A 555 -2.63 12.20 -14.68
CA PRO A 555 -1.75 11.10 -15.07
C PRO A 555 -0.39 11.20 -14.38
N THR A 556 0.16 10.07 -13.94
CA THR A 556 1.48 10.02 -13.33
C THR A 556 2.60 10.01 -14.37
N VAL A 557 3.84 10.19 -13.92
CA VAL A 557 5.04 10.17 -14.79
C VAL A 557 5.11 8.87 -15.61
N SER A 558 4.92 7.72 -14.97
CA SER A 558 4.96 6.41 -15.62
C SER A 558 3.81 6.22 -16.60
N GLU A 559 2.59 6.66 -16.26
CA GLU A 559 1.44 6.54 -17.17
C GLU A 559 1.64 7.35 -18.46
N LEU A 560 2.34 8.49 -18.39
CA LEU A 560 2.65 9.33 -19.54
C LEU A 560 3.84 8.84 -20.37
N PHE A 561 4.92 8.39 -19.72
CA PHE A 561 6.23 8.24 -20.39
C PHE A 561 6.83 6.82 -20.37
N GLN A 562 6.37 5.91 -19.50
CA GLN A 562 6.95 4.55 -19.40
C GLN A 562 6.38 3.58 -20.46
N GLY A 563 7.15 3.25 -21.50
CA GLY A 563 6.75 2.24 -22.51
C GLY A 563 7.87 1.30 -22.93
N ARG A 564 7.53 0.22 -23.65
CA ARG A 564 8.51 -0.74 -24.24
C ARG A 564 8.03 -1.26 -25.60
N ILE A 565 8.90 -1.34 -26.60
CA ILE A 565 8.54 -2.03 -27.85
C ILE A 565 8.75 -3.54 -27.65
N THR A 566 7.71 -4.37 -27.88
CA THR A 566 7.82 -5.84 -27.84
C THR A 566 7.14 -6.47 -29.07
N GLY A 567 7.93 -6.87 -30.07
CA GLY A 567 7.44 -7.61 -31.24
C GLY A 567 6.36 -6.87 -32.02
N THR A 568 5.24 -7.54 -32.34
CA THR A 568 4.10 -6.99 -33.10
C THR A 568 3.09 -6.20 -32.24
N SER A 569 3.31 -6.10 -30.92
CA SER A 569 2.49 -5.28 -30.02
C SER A 569 3.27 -4.02 -29.65
N LEU A 570 2.78 -2.87 -30.11
CA LEU A 570 3.31 -1.58 -29.68
C LEU A 570 2.83 -1.32 -28.24
N ILE A 571 3.73 -1.17 -27.27
CA ILE A 571 3.41 -0.52 -25.99
C ILE A 571 3.91 0.92 -26.10
N ASN A 572 2.96 1.80 -26.42
CA ASN A 572 3.21 3.23 -26.51
C ASN A 572 2.26 3.94 -25.55
N ASN A 573 2.80 4.65 -24.56
CA ASN A 573 1.97 5.47 -23.70
C ASN A 573 1.44 6.67 -24.49
N ASP A 574 0.22 7.07 -24.16
CA ASP A 574 -0.40 8.23 -24.76
C ASP A 574 0.03 9.49 -24.00
N PRO A 575 0.86 10.38 -24.59
CA PRO A 575 1.22 11.62 -23.92
C PRO A 575 0.01 12.55 -23.71
N ASN A 576 -1.15 12.25 -24.30
CA ASN A 576 -2.38 13.03 -24.24
C ASN A 576 -3.44 12.46 -23.28
N LEU A 577 -3.06 11.54 -22.37
CA LEU A 577 -3.95 11.04 -21.32
C LEU A 577 -4.66 12.18 -20.59
N ARG A 578 -5.99 12.13 -20.53
CA ARG A 578 -6.79 13.09 -19.76
C ARG A 578 -6.78 12.74 -18.28
N PRO A 579 -6.89 13.72 -17.36
CA PRO A 579 -7.10 13.42 -15.94
C PRO A 579 -8.39 12.62 -15.73
N GLU A 580 -8.38 11.72 -14.76
CA GLU A 580 -9.62 11.08 -14.31
C GLU A 580 -10.47 12.13 -13.62
N ARG A 581 -11.75 12.24 -14.00
CA ARG A 581 -12.71 13.11 -13.33
C ARG A 581 -13.75 12.27 -12.61
N SER A 582 -13.84 12.41 -11.30
CA SER A 582 -14.83 11.71 -10.50
C SER A 582 -15.83 12.64 -9.87
N PHE A 583 -17.08 12.19 -9.82
CA PHE A 583 -18.12 12.75 -8.97
C PHE A 583 -18.58 11.68 -7.98
N SER A 584 -18.16 11.84 -6.73
CA SER A 584 -18.42 10.93 -5.61
C SER A 584 -19.56 11.42 -4.74
N LYS A 585 -20.38 10.48 -4.28
CA LYS A 585 -21.53 10.70 -3.40
C LYS A 585 -21.51 9.67 -2.27
N ASP A 586 -21.75 10.10 -1.05
CA ASP A 586 -21.89 9.22 0.11
C ASP A 586 -23.00 9.73 1.03
N LEU A 587 -23.95 8.85 1.37
CA LEU A 587 -24.94 9.06 2.40
C LEU A 587 -24.67 8.07 3.53
N THR A 588 -24.24 8.58 4.67
CA THR A 588 -23.87 7.79 5.84
C THR A 588 -24.79 8.08 7.02
N PHE A 589 -25.18 7.04 7.74
CA PHE A 589 -25.81 7.12 9.05
C PHE A 589 -24.94 6.39 10.07
N GLU A 590 -24.57 7.07 11.13
CA GLU A 590 -23.80 6.54 12.25
C GLU A 590 -24.64 6.57 13.51
N ARG A 591 -24.56 5.52 14.32
CA ARG A 591 -25.17 5.45 15.65
C ARG A 591 -24.13 5.05 16.67
N THR A 592 -23.93 5.85 17.71
CA THR A 592 -23.06 5.52 18.85
C THR A 592 -23.92 5.32 20.08
N VAL A 593 -23.88 4.13 20.69
CA VAL A 593 -24.60 3.79 21.92
C VAL A 593 -23.63 3.07 22.84
N GLU A 594 -23.48 3.56 24.07
CA GLU A 594 -22.52 3.02 25.04
C GLU A 594 -21.10 2.89 24.44
N ALA A 595 -20.53 1.70 24.44
CA ALA A 595 -19.23 1.38 23.84
C ALA A 595 -19.34 0.75 22.44
N SER A 596 -20.46 0.99 21.74
CA SER A 596 -20.74 0.47 20.40
C SER A 596 -20.96 1.58 19.37
N ASN A 597 -20.44 1.40 18.16
CA ASN A 597 -20.65 2.24 17.01
C ASN A 597 -21.18 1.40 15.84
N PHE A 598 -22.22 1.89 15.18
CA PHE A 598 -22.80 1.32 13.97
C PHE A 598 -22.71 2.35 12.85
N ARG A 599 -22.34 1.92 11.65
CA ARG A 599 -22.31 2.76 10.46
C ARG A 599 -22.97 2.06 9.29
N VAL A 600 -23.81 2.79 8.57
CA VAL A 600 -24.38 2.40 7.29
C VAL A 600 -24.03 3.48 6.27
N SER A 601 -23.38 3.11 5.17
CA SER A 601 -23.02 4.05 4.09
C SER A 601 -23.59 3.56 2.76
N LEU A 602 -24.25 4.45 2.03
CA LEU A 602 -24.68 4.28 0.64
C LEU A 602 -23.83 5.19 -0.23
N TYR A 603 -23.11 4.65 -1.21
CA TYR A 603 -22.17 5.45 -2.01
C TYR A 603 -22.29 5.19 -3.51
N GLU A 604 -21.92 6.21 -4.28
CA GLU A 604 -21.75 6.15 -5.73
C GLU A 604 -20.51 6.95 -6.14
N ASP A 605 -19.65 6.34 -6.94
CA ASP A 605 -18.56 7.00 -7.67
C ASP A 605 -18.82 6.90 -9.18
N ASP A 606 -19.03 8.04 -9.85
CA ASP A 606 -19.09 8.15 -11.31
C ASP A 606 -17.78 8.74 -11.81
N ILE A 607 -16.94 7.90 -12.42
CA ILE A 607 -15.59 8.25 -12.87
C ILE A 607 -15.58 8.29 -14.39
N ARG A 608 -15.25 9.45 -14.94
CA ARG A 608 -14.97 9.64 -16.37
C ARG A 608 -13.48 9.65 -16.62
N ASP A 609 -13.10 9.20 -17.81
CA ASP A 609 -11.71 9.19 -18.26
C ASP A 609 -10.79 8.37 -17.34
N ALA A 610 -11.27 7.23 -16.83
CA ALA A 610 -10.49 6.39 -15.91
C ALA A 610 -9.20 5.86 -16.59
N LEU A 611 -8.05 6.12 -16.01
CA LEU A 611 -6.74 5.71 -16.47
C LEU A 611 -6.53 4.22 -16.15
N VAL A 612 -6.42 3.41 -17.20
CA VAL A 612 -6.23 1.96 -17.10
C VAL A 612 -5.26 1.50 -18.18
N SER A 613 -4.37 0.58 -17.83
CA SER A 613 -3.61 -0.17 -18.83
C SER A 613 -4.54 -1.16 -19.54
N GLN A 614 -4.89 -0.88 -20.79
CA GLN A 614 -5.80 -1.69 -21.60
C GLN A 614 -5.29 -1.87 -23.03
N THR A 615 -5.78 -2.92 -23.69
CA THR A 615 -5.55 -3.17 -25.12
C THR A 615 -6.64 -2.47 -25.92
N ASN A 616 -6.24 -1.61 -26.85
CA ASN A 616 -7.13 -1.05 -27.86
C ASN A 616 -7.43 -2.12 -28.91
N THR A 617 -8.66 -2.61 -28.94
CA THR A 617 -9.13 -3.68 -29.84
C THR A 617 -9.73 -3.15 -31.14
N THR A 618 -9.78 -1.83 -31.34
CA THR A 618 -10.39 -1.20 -32.53
C THR A 618 -9.37 -0.78 -33.59
N VAL A 619 -8.07 -0.98 -33.32
CA VAL A 619 -6.95 -0.68 -34.22
C VAL A 619 -6.12 -1.92 -34.53
N PHE A 620 -5.40 -1.91 -35.66
CA PHE A 620 -4.50 -3.00 -36.06
C PHE A 620 -3.08 -2.48 -36.40
N PRO A 621 -2.01 -3.06 -35.83
CA PRO A 621 -2.02 -4.05 -34.75
C PRO A 621 -2.60 -3.43 -33.46
N THR A 622 -3.15 -4.27 -32.59
CA THR A 622 -3.68 -3.81 -31.30
C THR A 622 -2.57 -3.19 -30.45
N VAL A 623 -2.88 -2.10 -29.76
CA VAL A 623 -1.92 -1.36 -28.93
C VAL A 623 -2.32 -1.52 -27.46
N THR A 624 -1.41 -1.98 -26.61
CA THR A 624 -1.64 -2.05 -25.16
C THR A 624 -0.87 -0.95 -24.47
N SER A 625 -1.58 -0.08 -23.75
CA SER A 625 -0.99 1.06 -23.05
C SER A 625 -1.92 1.59 -21.98
N PHE A 626 -1.45 2.53 -21.15
CA PHE A 626 -2.36 3.34 -20.36
C PHE A 626 -3.23 4.19 -21.28
N GLN A 627 -4.55 4.09 -21.10
CA GLN A 627 -5.56 4.79 -21.88
C GLN A 627 -6.73 5.17 -20.96
N ASN A 628 -7.49 6.20 -21.35
CA ASN A 628 -8.73 6.54 -20.68
C ASN A 628 -9.83 5.52 -21.04
N VAL A 629 -10.49 4.93 -20.04
CA VAL A 629 -11.79 4.27 -20.14
C VAL A 629 -12.85 5.36 -19.92
N ASP A 630 -13.75 5.53 -20.89
CA ASP A 630 -14.58 6.74 -20.97
C ASP A 630 -15.45 6.96 -19.73
N ARG A 631 -16.07 5.89 -19.19
CA ARG A 631 -16.89 6.00 -17.98
C ARG A 631 -17.01 4.69 -17.20
N VAL A 632 -16.75 4.77 -15.90
CA VAL A 632 -16.91 3.68 -14.93
C VAL A 632 -17.75 4.18 -13.77
N ARG A 633 -18.75 3.39 -13.35
CA ARG A 633 -19.58 3.70 -12.19
C ARG A 633 -19.53 2.60 -11.17
N THR A 634 -19.28 2.95 -9.92
CA THR A 634 -19.39 2.04 -8.77
C THR A 634 -20.49 2.53 -7.83
N ARG A 635 -21.39 1.63 -7.43
CA ARG A 635 -22.39 1.88 -6.39
C ARG A 635 -22.23 0.84 -5.29
N GLY A 636 -22.51 1.19 -4.05
CA GLY A 636 -22.48 0.20 -2.98
C GLY A 636 -23.18 0.59 -1.71
N ILE A 637 -23.32 -0.41 -0.86
CA ILE A 637 -23.76 -0.31 0.53
C ILE A 637 -22.67 -0.91 1.40
N GLU A 638 -22.35 -0.25 2.50
CA GLU A 638 -21.39 -0.70 3.51
C GLU A 638 -22.05 -0.62 4.89
N LEU A 639 -21.90 -1.70 5.67
CA LEU A 639 -22.28 -1.81 7.06
C LEU A 639 -20.99 -2.00 7.86
N ALA A 640 -20.83 -1.27 8.95
CA ALA A 640 -19.75 -1.47 9.91
C ALA A 640 -20.29 -1.40 11.34
N TYR A 641 -19.71 -2.21 12.22
CA TYR A 641 -20.01 -2.29 13.63
C TYR A 641 -18.71 -2.46 14.41
N ASP A 642 -18.55 -1.69 15.47
CA ASP A 642 -17.46 -1.82 16.42
C ASP A 642 -18.03 -1.70 17.83
N GLY A 643 -17.89 -2.74 18.65
CA GLY A 643 -18.38 -2.76 20.03
C GLY A 643 -17.35 -3.34 20.98
N ARG A 644 -17.34 -2.81 22.21
CA ARG A 644 -16.61 -3.36 23.36
C ARG A 644 -17.59 -3.98 24.35
N ASP A 645 -17.13 -5.00 25.09
CA ASP A 645 -17.92 -5.71 26.11
C ASP A 645 -19.29 -6.20 25.59
N VAL A 646 -19.33 -6.66 24.34
CA VAL A 646 -20.53 -7.07 23.62
C VAL A 646 -21.04 -8.40 24.19
N LEU A 647 -22.28 -8.41 24.70
CA LEU A 647 -22.95 -9.55 25.36
C LEU A 647 -22.31 -10.00 26.69
N VAL A 648 -20.98 -10.04 26.77
CA VAL A 648 -20.20 -10.41 27.96
C VAL A 648 -19.01 -9.47 28.13
N SER A 649 -18.67 -9.15 29.38
CA SER A 649 -17.50 -8.32 29.67
C SER A 649 -16.21 -9.01 29.20
N GLY A 650 -15.34 -8.23 28.58
CA GLY A 650 -14.10 -8.65 27.96
C GLY A 650 -14.23 -9.06 26.49
N PHE A 651 -15.44 -9.15 25.92
CA PHE A 651 -15.62 -9.52 24.51
C PHE A 651 -15.80 -8.29 23.61
N ASP A 652 -14.80 -8.00 22.79
CA ASP A 652 -14.88 -6.97 21.75
C ASP A 652 -15.29 -7.60 20.42
N LEU A 653 -16.12 -6.90 19.65
CA LEU A 653 -16.59 -7.35 18.35
C LEU A 653 -16.45 -6.23 17.31
N SER A 654 -15.80 -6.54 16.19
CA SER A 654 -15.82 -5.74 14.97
C SER A 654 -16.49 -6.53 13.86
N ALA A 655 -17.39 -5.93 13.12
CA ALA A 655 -18.00 -6.54 11.95
C ALA A 655 -18.13 -5.53 10.82
N SER A 656 -17.88 -5.95 9.59
CA SER A 656 -18.20 -5.14 8.41
C SER A 656 -18.65 -6.01 7.26
N GLY A 657 -19.50 -5.44 6.41
CA GLY A 657 -20.02 -6.08 5.21
C GLY A 657 -20.31 -5.03 4.15
N ALA A 658 -19.85 -5.26 2.92
CA ALA A 658 -20.05 -4.32 1.82
C ALA A 658 -20.43 -5.04 0.53
N TYR A 659 -21.35 -4.45 -0.23
CA TYR A 659 -21.68 -4.84 -1.59
C TYR A 659 -21.25 -3.75 -2.57
N ASN A 660 -20.43 -4.11 -3.56
CA ASN A 660 -19.94 -3.24 -4.62
C ASN A 660 -20.50 -3.66 -5.98
N HIS A 661 -21.19 -2.75 -6.65
CA HIS A 661 -21.63 -2.89 -8.02
C HIS A 661 -20.86 -1.92 -8.93
N SER A 662 -19.72 -2.37 -9.44
CA SER A 662 -18.84 -1.59 -10.31
C SER A 662 -18.98 -2.02 -11.77
N LYS A 663 -19.32 -1.10 -12.67
CA LYS A 663 -19.57 -1.35 -14.09
C LYS A 663 -18.82 -0.36 -14.99
N THR A 664 -18.24 -0.86 -16.07
CA THR A 664 -17.83 -0.01 -17.20
C THR A 664 -19.08 0.37 -17.99
N LEU A 665 -19.36 1.66 -18.11
CA LEU A 665 -20.55 2.15 -18.82
C LEU A 665 -20.22 2.52 -20.27
N GLU A 666 -19.03 3.07 -20.51
CA GLU A 666 -18.59 3.53 -21.83
C GLU A 666 -17.09 3.23 -21.98
N ASN A 667 -16.69 2.61 -23.11
CA ASN A 667 -15.28 2.38 -23.47
C ASN A 667 -15.13 2.16 -24.98
N ALA A 668 -14.74 3.21 -25.70
CA ALA A 668 -14.56 3.16 -27.16
C ALA A 668 -13.37 2.29 -27.60
N ASN A 669 -12.31 2.21 -26.80
CA ASN A 669 -11.09 1.48 -27.15
C ASN A 669 -11.21 -0.03 -26.91
N ASN A 670 -12.14 -0.45 -26.06
CA ASN A 670 -12.47 -1.86 -25.83
C ASN A 670 -13.99 -2.04 -25.60
N PRO A 671 -14.80 -2.06 -26.68
CA PRO A 671 -16.26 -2.15 -26.57
C PRO A 671 -16.77 -3.40 -25.85
N ALA A 672 -16.00 -4.51 -25.86
CA ALA A 672 -16.38 -5.75 -25.16
C ALA A 672 -16.40 -5.59 -23.62
N SER A 673 -15.76 -4.55 -23.09
CA SER A 673 -15.79 -4.20 -21.67
C SER A 673 -17.07 -3.47 -21.22
N VAL A 674 -17.88 -2.95 -22.15
CA VAL A 674 -19.11 -2.23 -21.82
C VAL A 674 -20.12 -3.16 -21.14
N ASP A 675 -20.72 -2.66 -20.07
CA ASP A 675 -21.65 -3.38 -19.20
C ASP A 675 -21.04 -4.62 -18.50
N LYS A 676 -19.71 -4.69 -18.44
CA LYS A 676 -18.97 -5.66 -17.63
C LYS A 676 -18.59 -5.06 -16.29
N TYR A 677 -18.30 -5.93 -15.32
CA TYR A 677 -17.83 -5.45 -14.02
C TYR A 677 -16.43 -4.86 -14.16
N PHE A 678 -16.18 -3.73 -13.51
CA PHE A 678 -14.83 -3.18 -13.53
C PHE A 678 -13.86 -4.11 -12.78
N TYR A 679 -12.65 -4.22 -13.29
CA TYR A 679 -11.71 -5.26 -12.89
C TYR A 679 -11.22 -5.10 -11.43
N ARG A 680 -10.98 -6.23 -10.75
CA ARG A 680 -10.41 -6.34 -9.40
C ARG A 680 -11.09 -5.52 -8.30
N ILE A 681 -12.41 -5.37 -8.41
CA ILE A 681 -13.28 -4.88 -7.34
C ILE A 681 -14.21 -6.02 -6.94
N PRO A 682 -14.14 -6.54 -5.70
CA PRO A 682 -14.98 -7.65 -5.27
C PRO A 682 -16.40 -7.18 -5.05
N LYS A 683 -17.35 -7.98 -5.54
CA LYS A 683 -18.78 -7.71 -5.36
C LYS A 683 -19.18 -7.68 -3.90
N TRP A 684 -18.60 -8.54 -3.08
CA TRP A 684 -18.85 -8.61 -1.64
C TRP A 684 -17.53 -8.60 -0.89
N ARG A 685 -17.48 -7.85 0.21
CA ARG A 685 -16.43 -7.93 1.23
C ARG A 685 -17.08 -8.07 2.58
N ALA A 686 -16.54 -8.91 3.45
CA ALA A 686 -16.95 -8.94 4.84
C ALA A 686 -15.76 -9.25 5.75
N ASN A 687 -15.74 -8.61 6.92
CA ASN A 687 -14.81 -8.93 8.00
C ASN A 687 -15.61 -9.14 9.30
N LEU A 688 -15.19 -10.08 10.13
CA LEU A 688 -15.72 -10.30 11.47
C LEU A 688 -14.56 -10.60 12.40
N VAL A 689 -14.39 -9.84 13.47
CA VAL A 689 -13.29 -9.99 14.43
C VAL A 689 -13.85 -9.98 15.83
N GLY A 690 -13.69 -11.09 16.54
CA GLY A 690 -14.04 -11.21 17.95
C GLY A 690 -12.79 -11.39 18.81
N THR A 691 -12.63 -10.56 19.83
CA THR A 691 -11.52 -10.66 20.80
C THR A 691 -12.09 -10.83 22.20
N TYR A 692 -11.76 -11.95 22.86
CA TYR A 692 -12.19 -12.21 24.24
C TYR A 692 -11.02 -12.10 25.22
N ARG A 693 -11.13 -11.18 26.18
CA ARG A 693 -10.20 -11.00 27.31
C ARG A 693 -10.71 -11.77 28.52
N PHE A 694 -10.48 -13.07 28.53
CA PHE A 694 -10.95 -13.97 29.59
C PHE A 694 -10.27 -13.72 30.94
N THR A 695 -9.08 -13.11 30.96
CA THR A 695 -8.43 -12.57 32.18
C THR A 695 -7.64 -11.30 31.85
N PRO A 696 -7.20 -10.50 32.83
CA PRO A 696 -6.32 -9.35 32.56
C PRO A 696 -5.00 -9.71 31.85
N ALA A 697 -4.54 -10.95 32.01
CA ALA A 697 -3.30 -11.44 31.42
C ALA A 697 -3.49 -12.13 30.07
N TRP A 698 -4.71 -12.53 29.68
CA TRP A 698 -4.94 -13.35 28.50
C TRP A 698 -6.05 -12.81 27.60
N ALA A 699 -5.79 -12.82 26.30
CA ALA A 699 -6.79 -12.52 25.28
C ALA A 699 -6.69 -13.50 24.10
N GLY A 700 -7.83 -13.83 23.51
CA GLY A 700 -7.94 -14.66 22.31
C GLY A 700 -8.76 -13.95 21.23
N THR A 701 -8.25 -13.93 20.01
CA THR A 701 -8.86 -13.30 18.85
C THR A 701 -9.17 -14.34 17.79
N LEU A 702 -10.38 -14.30 17.23
CA LEU A 702 -10.75 -14.99 15.99
C LEU A 702 -11.22 -13.93 14.98
N ALA A 703 -10.62 -13.94 13.81
CA ALA A 703 -10.97 -13.06 12.71
C ALA A 703 -11.36 -13.86 11.47
N MET A 704 -12.35 -13.37 10.72
CA MET A 704 -12.84 -13.92 9.47
C MET A 704 -12.76 -12.82 8.41
N THR A 705 -12.26 -13.16 7.24
CA THR A 705 -12.26 -12.28 6.07
C THR A 705 -12.84 -13.00 4.86
N TYR A 706 -13.83 -12.38 4.24
CA TYR A 706 -14.46 -12.85 3.01
C TYR A 706 -14.28 -11.84 1.89
N SER A 707 -13.90 -12.33 0.72
CA SER A 707 -13.87 -11.57 -0.54
C SER A 707 -14.57 -12.37 -1.62
N GLY A 708 -15.60 -11.77 -2.22
CA GLY A 708 -16.36 -12.37 -3.30
C GLY A 708 -15.63 -12.33 -4.65
N ARG A 709 -16.32 -12.82 -5.69
CA ARG A 709 -15.80 -12.83 -7.06
C ARG A 709 -15.38 -11.44 -7.53
N GLN A 710 -14.19 -11.39 -8.11
CA GLN A 710 -13.59 -10.28 -8.83
C GLN A 710 -13.41 -10.66 -10.30
N TYR A 711 -12.94 -9.76 -11.16
CA TYR A 711 -12.53 -10.10 -12.53
C TYR A 711 -11.13 -9.56 -12.79
N ASN A 712 -10.33 -10.27 -13.57
CA ASN A 712 -8.97 -9.85 -13.88
C ASN A 712 -8.86 -9.18 -15.25
N THR A 713 -9.83 -9.41 -16.14
CA THR A 713 -9.94 -8.75 -17.44
C THR A 713 -11.07 -7.71 -17.43
N LEU A 714 -10.99 -6.71 -18.31
CA LEU A 714 -12.01 -5.67 -18.43
C LEU A 714 -13.31 -6.16 -19.09
N ASP A 715 -13.24 -7.22 -19.88
CA ASP A 715 -14.36 -7.82 -20.60
C ASP A 715 -15.02 -8.98 -19.82
N ASN A 716 -14.50 -9.31 -18.64
CA ASN A 716 -14.91 -10.44 -17.80
C ASN A 716 -14.84 -11.80 -18.50
N SER A 717 -13.90 -11.97 -19.44
CA SER A 717 -13.64 -13.25 -20.10
C SER A 717 -12.90 -14.26 -19.22
N ASP A 718 -12.43 -13.87 -18.03
CA ASP A 718 -11.93 -14.81 -17.03
C ASP A 718 -13.10 -15.61 -16.42
N THR A 719 -13.21 -16.89 -16.79
CA THR A 719 -14.28 -17.82 -16.35
C THR A 719 -13.83 -18.75 -15.24
N ASN A 720 -12.53 -18.97 -15.08
CA ASN A 720 -11.92 -19.83 -14.07
C ASN A 720 -11.19 -18.96 -13.02
N PRO A 721 -11.84 -18.58 -11.91
CA PRO A 721 -11.23 -17.74 -10.88
C PRO A 721 -10.14 -18.43 -10.07
N ASP A 722 -10.23 -19.75 -9.88
CA ASP A 722 -9.51 -20.50 -8.85
C ASP A 722 -8.26 -21.20 -9.40
N THR A 723 -7.45 -20.43 -10.12
CA THR A 723 -6.21 -20.89 -10.74
C THR A 723 -5.14 -19.79 -10.68
N PHE A 724 -3.87 -20.18 -10.84
CA PHE A 724 -2.78 -19.21 -11.02
C PHE A 724 -3.06 -18.33 -12.25
N GLY A 725 -3.04 -17.02 -12.06
CA GLY A 725 -3.47 -16.00 -13.03
C GLY A 725 -4.90 -15.49 -12.81
N GLY A 726 -5.75 -16.24 -12.10
CA GLY A 726 -7.15 -15.90 -11.81
C GLY A 726 -7.36 -15.01 -10.58
N THR A 727 -8.62 -14.76 -10.23
CA THR A 727 -9.02 -13.98 -9.03
C THR A 727 -10.12 -14.70 -8.25
N SER A 728 -9.70 -15.48 -7.26
CA SER A 728 -10.56 -16.30 -6.40
C SER A 728 -11.51 -15.47 -5.55
N SER A 729 -12.68 -16.06 -5.27
CA SER A 729 -13.39 -15.76 -4.02
C SER A 729 -12.77 -16.55 -2.88
N PHE A 730 -12.70 -15.97 -1.68
CA PHE A 730 -12.06 -16.63 -0.54
C PHE A 730 -12.70 -16.26 0.80
N LEU A 731 -12.57 -17.16 1.77
CA LEU A 731 -13.00 -17.06 3.16
C LEU A 731 -11.89 -17.59 4.07
N THR A 732 -11.11 -16.68 4.65
CA THR A 732 -10.00 -17.03 5.54
C THR A 732 -10.35 -16.76 6.99
N PHE A 733 -9.76 -17.55 7.88
CA PHE A 733 -9.86 -17.35 9.33
C PHE A 733 -8.47 -17.17 9.92
N ASP A 734 -8.29 -16.17 10.77
CA ASP A 734 -7.05 -15.92 11.50
C ASP A 734 -7.32 -16.00 12.99
N VAL A 735 -6.34 -16.49 13.76
CA VAL A 735 -6.42 -16.62 15.21
C VAL A 735 -5.18 -16.01 15.84
N LYS A 736 -5.33 -15.38 17.01
CA LYS A 736 -4.22 -14.97 17.87
C LYS A 736 -4.57 -15.20 19.34
N VAL A 737 -3.62 -15.68 20.11
CA VAL A 737 -3.68 -15.71 21.58
C VAL A 737 -2.53 -14.86 22.12
N THR A 738 -2.83 -13.97 23.05
CA THR A 738 -1.83 -13.14 23.72
C THR A 738 -1.81 -13.43 25.23
N TYR A 739 -0.61 -13.42 25.80
CA TYR A 739 -0.35 -13.61 27.22
C TYR A 739 0.56 -12.49 27.75
N LYS A 740 0.16 -11.85 28.85
CA LYS A 740 0.85 -10.75 29.53
C LYS A 740 1.30 -11.21 30.92
N PRO A 741 2.42 -11.97 31.03
CA PRO A 741 2.92 -12.47 32.32
C PRO A 741 3.38 -11.34 33.27
N ALA A 742 3.71 -10.17 32.72
CA ALA A 742 4.12 -8.99 33.45
C ALA A 742 3.60 -7.74 32.74
N ARG A 743 3.65 -6.57 33.40
CA ARG A 743 3.18 -5.30 32.81
C ARG A 743 3.96 -4.91 31.54
N ASN A 744 5.23 -5.27 31.49
CA ASN A 744 6.17 -4.95 30.43
C ASN A 744 6.37 -6.07 29.41
N VAL A 745 5.85 -7.27 29.63
CA VAL A 745 6.11 -8.44 28.76
C VAL A 745 4.81 -8.91 28.13
N ARG A 746 4.83 -9.15 26.81
CA ARG A 746 3.75 -9.76 26.06
C ARG A 746 4.29 -10.87 25.17
N LEU A 747 3.61 -12.00 25.20
CA LEU A 747 3.85 -13.14 24.33
C LEU A 747 2.61 -13.34 23.45
N GLY A 748 2.82 -13.75 22.20
CA GLY A 748 1.76 -13.99 21.24
C GLY A 748 1.99 -15.27 20.44
N LEU A 749 0.93 -16.04 20.21
CA LEU A 749 0.90 -17.13 19.24
C LEU A 749 -0.26 -16.88 18.28
N GLY A 750 0.00 -17.01 16.98
CA GLY A 750 -1.01 -16.71 15.96
C GLY A 750 -0.97 -17.68 14.79
N ILE A 751 -2.09 -17.77 14.08
CA ILE A 751 -2.22 -18.49 12.82
C ILE A 751 -3.03 -17.61 11.86
N ASP A 752 -2.46 -17.26 10.72
CA ASP A 752 -3.25 -16.70 9.60
C ASP A 752 -3.63 -17.83 8.64
N ASN A 753 -4.81 -17.70 8.01
CA ASN A 753 -5.37 -18.71 7.10
C ASN A 753 -5.44 -20.10 7.76
N LEU A 754 -6.10 -20.18 8.91
CA LEU A 754 -6.27 -21.38 9.75
C LEU A 754 -6.80 -22.58 8.97
N THR A 755 -7.65 -22.37 7.98
CA THR A 755 -8.23 -23.42 7.14
C THR A 755 -7.30 -23.87 6.00
N ASP A 756 -6.17 -23.21 5.80
CA ASP A 756 -5.24 -23.41 4.68
C ASP A 756 -5.93 -23.31 3.31
N GLN A 757 -6.85 -22.35 3.16
CA GLN A 757 -7.51 -22.13 1.88
C GLN A 757 -6.49 -21.65 0.84
N ARG A 758 -6.46 -22.30 -0.33
CA ARG A 758 -5.70 -21.82 -1.49
C ARG A 758 -6.57 -20.85 -2.30
N TYR A 759 -6.06 -19.63 -2.51
CA TYR A 759 -6.74 -18.61 -3.30
C TYR A 759 -5.73 -17.73 -4.04
N TYR A 760 -6.23 -17.03 -5.07
CA TYR A 760 -5.40 -16.27 -6.00
C TYR A 760 -5.92 -14.84 -6.18
N VAL A 761 -4.99 -13.87 -6.22
CA VAL A 761 -5.23 -12.58 -6.89
C VAL A 761 -4.09 -12.39 -7.88
N TYR A 762 -4.25 -13.06 -9.02
CA TYR A 762 -3.23 -13.40 -10.01
C TYR A 762 -2.13 -14.34 -9.48
N HIS A 763 -1.47 -13.99 -8.38
CA HIS A 763 -0.51 -14.85 -7.69
C HIS A 763 -1.21 -15.66 -6.60
N PRO A 764 -0.70 -16.86 -6.25
CA PRO A 764 -1.14 -17.56 -5.04
C PRO A 764 -0.81 -16.73 -3.80
N TYR A 765 -1.80 -16.58 -2.93
CA TYR A 765 -1.60 -15.95 -1.62
C TYR A 765 -0.97 -16.92 -0.62
N PRO A 766 -0.48 -16.40 0.53
CA PRO A 766 0.09 -17.22 1.57
C PRO A 766 -0.83 -18.35 2.00
N GLY A 767 -0.25 -19.53 2.23
CA GLY A 767 -0.95 -20.63 2.89
C GLY A 767 -1.07 -20.38 4.39
N ARG A 768 -1.38 -21.43 5.15
CA ARG A 768 -1.40 -21.37 6.61
C ARG A 768 -0.06 -20.90 7.16
N THR A 769 -0.08 -19.81 7.92
CA THR A 769 1.13 -19.19 8.48
C THR A 769 1.03 -19.15 10.00
N PHE A 770 2.02 -19.71 10.67
CA PHE A 770 2.12 -19.72 12.13
C PHE A 770 3.05 -18.61 12.59
N TYR A 771 2.70 -17.96 13.70
CA TYR A 771 3.44 -16.86 14.31
C TYR A 771 3.75 -17.13 15.77
N ALA A 772 4.93 -16.70 16.20
CA ALA A 772 5.30 -16.54 17.61
C ALA A 772 5.89 -15.13 17.81
N GLU A 773 5.41 -14.42 18.82
CA GLU A 773 5.80 -13.04 19.13
C GLU A 773 6.24 -12.95 20.60
N ALA A 774 7.33 -12.23 20.84
CA ALA A 774 7.70 -11.74 22.16
C ALA A 774 7.96 -10.23 22.07
N LYS A 775 7.37 -9.48 23.00
CA LYS A 775 7.51 -8.02 23.08
C LYS A 775 7.76 -7.57 24.52
N LEU A 776 8.71 -6.66 24.67
CA LEU A 776 9.10 -6.01 25.90
C LEU A 776 8.87 -4.50 25.75
N SER A 777 8.11 -3.88 26.64
CA SER A 777 7.82 -2.44 26.65
C SER A 777 8.17 -1.83 28.01
N PHE A 778 8.84 -0.69 28.10
CA PHE A 778 9.20 -0.05 29.37
C PHE A 778 9.06 1.47 29.34
#